data_AF-A0A8C0P7V0-F1
#
_entry.id   AF-A0A8C0P7V0-F1
#
_cell.length_a   1.000
_cell.length_b   1.000
_cell.length_c   1.000
_cell.angle_alpha   90.00
_cell.angle_beta   90.00
_cell.angle_gamma   90.00
#
_symmetry.space_group_name_H-M   'P 1'
#
loop_
_entity.id
_entity.type
_entity.pdbx_description
1 polymer ?
#
loop_
_entity_poly.entity_id
_entity_poly.type
_entity_poly.pdbx_seq_one_letter_code
_entity_poly.pdbx_strand_id
1 'polypeptide(L)'
;MGGGGASGGQGQGPGRGAEGRGGGAGVRRPEGRGSRREAERAGRKAGGQEGGAGRGASAVGGASARRAVFLRAQAWVRPQYAPGVLRSRLPGSRARGGTRLAATPGGRVRKWGRGGRSGPGAAEGVGGAGPGGAAGASAETMAEEEGPTVELRQRKKLKSSENKESAKEEKISDTPIPEKAPKHVLFQRFAKIFIGCLAAVTSGMMYALYLSAYHERKFWFSNRQELEREITFQGDSAIYYSYYKDMLKAPSFERGVYELTHNNKTVSLKTINAVQQMSLYPELIASVLYQATGSNEIIEPVYFYIGIVFGLQGIYVTALFVTSWLMSGTWLAGMLTVAWFIINRVDTTRIEYSIPLRENWALPYFACQIAALTGYLKSNLNTYGERFCYLLMSASTYTFMMMWEYSHYLLFLQAISLFLLDSFSLEQSDKVHEVYKIYIFSLFLGYLLQFENSALLVSPLLSLVVALMLAKCLQLNVKKGTFIAKIMKVINFYLVCILTVTLNIIMKMFVPHKENGHMLKFLEVKFGLNMTNGKSLKETITLEDGRIGGRPEIIYHVIHTILLGSLAMVIEGLKYLWTPYVCMLAAFGVCSPELWMTLFKWLRLRTVHPVLLALILSMAVPTIIGLSLWKEFFPRLMTELMELQEFYDPDTVELMTWIKRQAPVAAVFAGSPQLMGAIKLCTGWMVTSLPLYNDDDLLKRNENIYQIYSKRSAEDIYKILTSYKANYLIVEDAICNEVGTMRGCRVKDLLDIANGHVVCEEGDKLTYSKYGRFCHEVKINYSPYVNYFTRVYWNRSYFVYKINTVISFQS
;
A
#
# COMPACT_ATOMS: atom_id res chain seq x y z
N MET A 1 64.94 -40.86 -36.26
CA MET A 1 65.67 -39.69 -35.73
C MET A 1 64.88 -39.19 -34.52
N GLY A 2 65.32 -39.22 -33.26
CA GLY A 2 66.59 -39.63 -32.65
C GLY A 2 67.10 -38.53 -31.70
N GLY A 3 67.47 -38.77 -30.43
CA GLY A 3 67.39 -39.97 -29.60
C GLY A 3 68.06 -39.80 -28.21
N GLY A 4 67.86 -40.74 -27.27
CA GLY A 4 68.52 -40.79 -25.95
C GLY A 4 68.00 -39.83 -24.86
N GLY A 5 68.19 -40.07 -23.55
CA GLY A 5 68.73 -41.26 -22.86
C GLY A 5 69.18 -40.96 -21.41
N ALA A 6 69.13 -41.98 -20.51
CA ALA A 6 69.58 -41.98 -19.09
C ALA A 6 68.78 -41.06 -18.11
N SER A 7 68.49 -41.34 -16.82
CA SER A 7 69.08 -42.13 -15.70
C SER A 7 70.38 -41.55 -15.13
N GLY A 8 70.63 -41.43 -13.81
CA GLY A 8 69.90 -41.77 -12.57
C GLY A 8 70.90 -41.70 -11.38
N GLY A 9 70.48 -41.84 -10.12
CA GLY A 9 71.44 -41.90 -8.98
C GLY A 9 70.86 -41.69 -7.58
N GLN A 10 71.54 -42.23 -6.55
CA GLN A 10 71.12 -42.20 -5.14
C GLN A 10 72.23 -41.65 -4.20
N GLY A 11 71.82 -40.84 -3.21
CA GLY A 11 72.12 -41.01 -1.78
C GLY A 11 73.55 -40.87 -1.22
N GLN A 12 73.64 -40.21 -0.04
CA GLN A 12 74.56 -40.57 1.05
C GLN A 12 74.14 -39.90 2.39
N GLY A 13 74.55 -40.50 3.51
CA GLY A 13 74.36 -39.99 4.89
C GLY A 13 75.55 -39.12 5.37
N PRO A 14 75.84 -38.97 6.69
CA PRO A 14 75.56 -39.89 7.80
C PRO A 14 74.94 -39.24 9.08
N GLY A 15 75.13 -39.82 10.28
CA GLY A 15 74.63 -39.32 11.58
C GLY A 15 75.51 -39.68 12.79
N ARG A 16 74.93 -39.71 14.02
CA ARG A 16 75.55 -39.61 15.40
C ARG A 16 75.85 -38.15 15.78
N GLY A 17 75.78 -37.63 17.03
CA GLY A 17 75.38 -38.07 18.40
C GLY A 17 75.17 -36.81 19.30
N ALA A 18 75.06 -36.80 20.66
CA ALA A 18 75.09 -37.85 21.70
C ALA A 18 74.37 -37.41 23.04
N GLU A 19 75.09 -37.29 24.16
CA GLU A 19 74.66 -37.11 25.59
C GLU A 19 74.64 -35.63 26.08
N GLY A 20 74.13 -35.21 27.27
CA GLY A 20 73.39 -35.88 28.37
C GLY A 20 73.39 -35.10 29.72
N ARG A 21 72.69 -35.62 30.76
CA ARG A 21 72.53 -35.11 32.18
C ARG A 21 71.63 -33.85 32.39
N GLY A 22 70.91 -33.69 33.52
CA GLY A 22 70.59 -34.61 34.63
C GLY A 22 69.89 -33.96 35.86
N GLY A 23 69.25 -34.76 36.73
CA GLY A 23 68.67 -34.39 38.05
C GLY A 23 67.15 -34.05 38.08
N GLY A 24 66.36 -34.32 39.13
CA GLY A 24 66.62 -35.16 40.32
C GLY A 24 65.54 -35.10 41.43
N ALA A 25 65.21 -36.27 42.02
CA ALA A 25 64.53 -36.52 43.33
C ALA A 25 63.08 -36.01 43.61
N GLY A 26 62.35 -36.69 44.54
CA GLY A 26 61.17 -36.11 45.23
C GLY A 26 59.92 -37.00 45.45
N VAL A 27 60.00 -38.11 46.20
CA VAL A 27 58.82 -38.94 46.56
C VAL A 27 58.41 -38.76 48.03
N ARG A 28 57.09 -38.59 48.31
CA ARG A 28 56.38 -39.18 49.47
C ARG A 28 54.86 -38.99 49.43
N ARG A 29 54.13 -40.08 49.76
CA ARG A 29 52.78 -40.06 50.37
C ARG A 29 52.93 -40.07 51.91
N PRO A 30 51.82 -39.85 52.65
CA PRO A 30 51.50 -40.72 53.78
C PRO A 30 50.20 -41.54 53.59
N GLU A 31 49.97 -42.45 54.52
CA GLU A 31 48.79 -43.31 54.71
C GLU A 31 47.77 -42.61 55.66
N GLY A 32 46.54 -43.07 55.93
CA GLY A 32 45.77 -44.23 55.46
C GLY A 32 44.63 -44.59 56.42
N ARG A 33 43.95 -45.74 56.20
CA ARG A 33 42.76 -46.27 56.94
C ARG A 33 41.45 -45.47 56.70
N GLY A 34 40.25 -46.07 56.81
CA GLY A 34 39.88 -47.45 57.15
C GLY A 34 38.59 -47.90 56.42
N SER A 35 38.13 -49.14 56.67
CA SER A 35 37.08 -49.81 55.86
C SER A 35 36.00 -50.49 56.72
N ARG A 36 34.73 -50.44 56.28
CA ARG A 36 33.73 -51.52 56.35
C ARG A 36 32.39 -51.15 55.66
N ARG A 37 31.83 -52.09 54.86
CA ARG A 37 30.46 -52.71 54.83
C ARG A 37 29.20 -51.83 55.04
N GLU A 38 27.96 -52.18 54.66
CA GLU A 38 27.27 -53.29 53.96
C GLU A 38 26.29 -52.62 52.92
N ALA A 39 25.66 -53.19 51.88
CA ALA A 39 25.05 -54.48 51.54
C ALA A 39 23.55 -54.66 51.90
N GLU A 40 22.74 -54.96 50.86
CA GLU A 40 21.40 -55.59 50.80
C GLU A 40 20.05 -54.95 51.30
N ARG A 41 19.10 -54.89 50.34
CA ARG A 41 17.69 -55.36 50.31
C ARG A 41 16.59 -55.01 51.37
N ALA A 42 15.53 -54.40 50.82
CA ALA A 42 14.10 -54.82 50.86
C ALA A 42 13.16 -54.50 52.07
N GLY A 43 11.85 -54.39 51.77
CA GLY A 43 10.72 -54.16 52.71
C GLY A 43 10.28 -52.67 52.78
N ARG A 44 9.26 -52.11 52.12
CA ARG A 44 7.89 -52.50 51.65
C ARG A 44 6.78 -52.16 52.68
N LYS A 45 5.80 -51.33 52.24
CA LYS A 45 4.59 -50.79 52.93
C LYS A 45 4.82 -49.53 53.81
N ALA A 46 3.89 -48.56 53.90
CA ALA A 46 2.74 -48.22 53.03
C ALA A 46 2.18 -46.80 53.33
N GLY A 47 1.61 -46.13 52.31
CA GLY A 47 0.85 -44.87 52.42
C GLY A 47 1.70 -43.58 52.49
N GLY A 48 1.38 -42.50 51.79
CA GLY A 48 0.36 -42.34 50.72
C GLY A 48 0.35 -40.92 50.11
N GLN A 49 -0.13 -40.83 48.87
CA GLN A 49 -0.74 -39.65 48.21
C GLN A 49 0.05 -38.32 48.11
N GLU A 50 0.50 -37.96 46.89
CA GLU A 50 0.29 -36.66 46.16
C GLU A 50 1.36 -36.37 45.08
N GLY A 51 1.05 -35.45 44.16
CA GLY A 51 2.05 -34.71 43.34
C GLY A 51 2.53 -35.33 42.02
N GLY A 52 1.81 -35.11 40.90
CA GLY A 52 2.14 -35.72 39.61
C GLY A 52 1.79 -34.95 38.33
N ALA A 53 2.19 -33.67 38.19
CA ALA A 53 2.06 -32.91 36.94
C ALA A 53 3.21 -31.91 36.76
N GLY A 54 3.97 -31.97 35.64
CA GLY A 54 5.16 -31.10 35.51
C GLY A 54 6.01 -31.15 34.23
N ARG A 55 5.54 -31.73 33.11
CA ARG A 55 6.28 -31.69 31.82
C ARG A 55 5.35 -31.46 30.63
N GLY A 56 5.09 -30.18 30.31
CA GLY A 56 4.30 -29.78 29.13
C GLY A 56 4.57 -28.36 28.60
N ALA A 57 4.86 -27.39 29.47
CA ALA A 57 4.90 -25.97 29.08
C ALA A 57 6.02 -25.56 28.11
N SER A 58 7.20 -26.19 28.18
CA SER A 58 8.41 -25.72 27.47
C SER A 58 8.31 -25.81 25.93
N ALA A 59 7.60 -26.81 25.39
CA ALA A 59 7.48 -27.03 23.96
C ALA A 59 6.66 -25.94 23.23
N VAL A 60 5.70 -25.31 23.92
CA VAL A 60 4.75 -24.36 23.31
C VAL A 60 5.40 -22.99 23.08
N GLY A 61 6.14 -22.47 24.06
CA GLY A 61 6.86 -21.19 23.92
C GLY A 61 7.88 -21.21 22.78
N GLY A 62 8.60 -22.34 22.64
CA GLY A 62 9.57 -22.56 21.58
C GLY A 62 8.99 -22.62 20.16
N ALA A 63 7.67 -22.79 19.99
CA ALA A 63 7.00 -22.69 18.69
C ALA A 63 6.59 -21.25 18.35
N SER A 64 6.09 -20.50 19.34
CA SER A 64 5.67 -19.11 19.17
C SER A 64 6.82 -18.19 18.74
N ALA A 65 7.99 -18.34 19.37
CA ALA A 65 9.18 -17.55 19.04
C ALA A 65 9.65 -17.75 17.59
N ARG A 66 9.70 -19.00 17.10
CA ARG A 66 10.08 -19.33 15.70
C ARG A 66 9.13 -18.65 14.70
N ARG A 67 7.82 -18.69 15.00
CA ARG A 67 6.77 -18.11 14.17
C ARG A 67 6.91 -16.60 14.00
N ALA A 68 7.23 -15.88 15.08
CA ALA A 68 7.48 -14.44 15.04
C ALA A 68 8.76 -14.08 14.25
N VAL A 69 9.82 -14.89 14.39
CA VAL A 69 11.10 -14.75 13.67
C VAL A 69 10.91 -14.95 12.16
N PHE A 70 10.15 -15.96 11.74
CA PHE A 70 9.89 -16.27 10.33
C PHE A 70 9.04 -15.19 9.63
N LEU A 71 8.00 -14.68 10.28
CA LEU A 71 7.21 -13.55 9.76
C LEU A 71 8.06 -12.28 9.57
N ARG A 72 9.06 -12.07 10.43
CA ARG A 72 10.03 -10.97 10.30
C ARG A 72 10.91 -11.11 9.05
N ALA A 73 11.15 -12.32 8.55
CA ALA A 73 11.92 -12.55 7.33
C ALA A 73 11.15 -12.06 6.10
N GLN A 74 9.90 -12.49 5.95
CA GLN A 74 9.13 -12.34 4.71
C GLN A 74 8.70 -10.89 4.45
N ALA A 75 8.49 -10.10 5.49
CA ALA A 75 8.28 -8.65 5.38
C ALA A 75 9.50 -7.89 4.78
N TRP A 76 10.68 -8.50 4.74
CA TRP A 76 11.90 -7.95 4.15
C TRP A 76 12.26 -8.55 2.79
N VAL A 77 11.58 -9.60 2.33
CA VAL A 77 11.71 -10.14 0.95
C VAL A 77 10.93 -9.25 -0.02
N ARG A 78 11.31 -7.97 -0.09
CA ARG A 78 11.09 -7.17 -1.30
C ARG A 78 11.95 -7.77 -2.42
N PRO A 79 11.54 -7.70 -3.70
CA PRO A 79 12.46 -7.94 -4.81
C PRO A 79 13.56 -6.87 -4.79
N GLN A 80 14.71 -7.18 -4.18
CA GLN A 80 15.92 -6.40 -4.37
C GLN A 80 16.46 -6.71 -5.76
N TYR A 81 15.91 -6.02 -6.75
CA TYR A 81 16.53 -5.88 -8.06
C TYR A 81 17.86 -5.15 -7.86
N ALA A 82 18.93 -5.93 -7.72
CA ALA A 82 20.28 -5.44 -7.93
C ALA A 82 20.40 -5.11 -9.43
N PRO A 83 20.55 -3.83 -9.83
CA PRO A 83 20.85 -3.52 -11.22
C PRO A 83 22.17 -4.19 -11.61
N GLY A 84 22.25 -4.63 -12.87
CA GLY A 84 23.43 -5.34 -13.39
C GLY A 84 24.73 -4.58 -13.14
N VAL A 85 25.80 -5.32 -12.84
CA VAL A 85 27.10 -4.83 -12.33
C VAL A 85 27.61 -3.58 -13.07
N LEU A 86 27.31 -2.39 -12.53
CA LEU A 86 27.81 -1.14 -13.07
C LEU A 86 29.28 -0.97 -12.65
N ARG A 87 30.18 -0.91 -13.64
CA ARG A 87 31.63 -0.93 -13.45
C ARG A 87 32.09 0.35 -12.74
N SER A 88 32.40 0.27 -11.45
CA SER A 88 32.74 1.42 -10.61
C SER A 88 34.03 2.13 -11.07
N ARG A 89 33.90 3.36 -11.59
CA ARG A 89 35.02 4.31 -11.66
C ARG A 89 35.18 4.98 -10.29
N LEU A 90 36.41 4.98 -9.78
CA LEU A 90 36.77 5.49 -8.45
C LEU A 90 36.58 7.02 -8.35
N PRO A 91 35.88 7.53 -7.32
CA PRO A 91 35.97 8.95 -6.93
C PRO A 91 37.27 9.21 -6.17
N GLY A 92 37.94 10.32 -6.48
CA GLY A 92 39.15 10.75 -5.78
C GLY A 92 38.88 11.22 -4.35
N SER A 93 39.91 11.13 -3.49
CA SER A 93 39.86 11.53 -2.09
C SER A 93 39.68 13.04 -1.89
N ARG A 94 38.95 13.44 -0.83
CA ARG A 94 39.06 14.76 -0.21
C ARG A 94 39.13 14.64 1.31
N ALA A 95 39.91 15.53 1.91
CA ALA A 95 40.39 15.41 3.29
C ALA A 95 39.50 16.12 4.33
N ARG A 96 39.81 15.88 5.60
CA ARG A 96 39.21 16.55 6.77
C ARG A 96 39.53 18.06 6.76
N GLY A 97 38.60 18.88 7.25
CA GLY A 97 38.81 20.29 7.58
C GLY A 97 37.82 20.72 8.67
N GLY A 98 38.31 21.38 9.72
CA GLY A 98 37.52 21.69 10.91
C GLY A 98 36.89 23.08 10.93
N THR A 99 35.95 23.29 11.86
CA THR A 99 35.29 24.57 12.16
C THR A 99 36.23 25.65 12.70
N ARG A 100 35.99 26.94 12.38
CA ARG A 100 35.80 28.01 13.40
C ARG A 100 35.49 29.42 12.82
N LEU A 101 34.54 30.08 13.49
CA LEU A 101 34.45 31.53 13.78
C LEU A 101 34.33 32.55 12.62
N ALA A 102 34.02 33.79 12.99
CA ALA A 102 33.58 34.87 12.11
C ALA A 102 34.19 36.23 12.52
N ALA A 103 34.37 37.13 11.54
CA ALA A 103 34.38 38.60 11.74
C ALA A 103 34.33 39.36 10.39
N THR A 104 33.54 40.43 10.34
CA THR A 104 33.65 41.61 9.42
C THR A 104 34.80 42.54 9.88
N PRO A 105 35.30 43.57 9.14
CA PRO A 105 34.54 44.43 8.20
C PRO A 105 35.28 45.13 7.00
N GLY A 106 34.52 45.92 6.22
CA GLY A 106 35.00 47.11 5.48
C GLY A 106 34.96 47.01 3.95
N GLY A 107 34.60 48.09 3.22
CA GLY A 107 34.62 48.02 1.73
C GLY A 107 34.21 49.21 0.81
N ARG A 108 33.49 50.25 1.28
CA ARG A 108 33.41 51.60 0.65
C ARG A 108 33.02 51.75 -0.86
N VAL A 109 31.73 52.08 -1.11
CA VAL A 109 31.20 53.18 -1.98
C VAL A 109 31.81 53.46 -3.38
N ARG A 110 30.96 53.43 -4.44
CA ARG A 110 30.72 54.58 -5.37
C ARG A 110 29.47 54.46 -6.27
N LYS A 111 28.95 55.61 -6.72
CA LYS A 111 27.87 55.80 -7.73
C LYS A 111 28.48 56.33 -9.04
N TRP A 112 27.78 56.11 -10.16
CA TRP A 112 27.65 56.88 -11.43
C TRP A 112 27.44 55.88 -12.59
N GLY A 113 26.84 56.20 -13.75
CA GLY A 113 26.28 57.47 -14.25
C GLY A 113 25.22 57.25 -15.36
N ARG A 114 24.83 58.31 -16.09
CA ARG A 114 23.76 58.29 -17.13
C ARG A 114 24.28 58.03 -18.56
N GLY A 115 23.42 57.46 -19.41
CA GLY A 115 23.48 57.49 -20.88
C GLY A 115 22.53 56.43 -21.48
N GLY A 116 21.87 56.60 -22.63
CA GLY A 116 21.74 57.75 -23.55
C GLY A 116 20.62 57.48 -24.59
N ARG A 117 20.13 58.51 -25.28
CA ARG A 117 19.03 58.42 -26.29
C ARG A 117 19.44 57.61 -27.53
N SER A 118 18.48 56.92 -28.18
CA SER A 118 18.12 57.15 -29.61
C SER A 118 17.05 56.21 -30.18
N GLY A 119 16.45 56.68 -31.28
CA GLY A 119 15.57 56.06 -32.29
C GLY A 119 15.37 57.14 -33.38
N PRO A 120 14.42 57.06 -34.32
CA PRO A 120 13.54 55.95 -34.73
C PRO A 120 13.51 55.76 -36.28
N GLY A 121 12.50 55.02 -36.82
CA GLY A 121 12.10 55.03 -38.25
C GLY A 121 12.25 53.67 -38.97
N ALA A 122 11.52 53.37 -40.05
CA ALA A 122 10.36 54.06 -40.66
C ALA A 122 9.67 53.17 -41.75
N ALA A 123 8.38 53.46 -42.05
CA ALA A 123 7.70 53.45 -43.39
C ALA A 123 7.66 52.16 -44.27
N GLU A 124 6.72 51.91 -45.21
CA GLU A 124 5.40 52.50 -45.58
C GLU A 124 4.58 51.57 -46.55
N GLY A 125 3.34 51.96 -46.90
CA GLY A 125 2.46 51.33 -47.93
C GLY A 125 1.08 50.91 -47.38
N VAL A 126 -0.10 51.51 -47.65
CA VAL A 126 -0.77 52.03 -48.88
C VAL A 126 -1.16 50.89 -49.85
N GLY A 127 -2.40 50.66 -50.31
CA GLY A 127 -3.76 51.24 -50.10
C GLY A 127 -4.83 50.27 -50.68
N GLY A 128 -6.14 50.56 -50.91
CA GLY A 128 -7.00 51.73 -50.71
C GLY A 128 -8.38 51.57 -51.44
N ALA A 129 -9.35 52.47 -51.18
CA ALA A 129 -10.64 52.71 -51.90
C ALA A 129 -11.83 51.68 -51.82
N GLY A 130 -13.05 52.19 -52.05
CA GLY A 130 -14.31 51.49 -52.41
C GLY A 130 -14.92 52.15 -53.69
N PRO A 131 -16.25 52.21 -53.96
CA PRO A 131 -17.43 51.73 -53.22
C PRO A 131 -18.57 51.07 -54.09
N GLY A 132 -19.70 50.67 -53.48
CA GLY A 132 -21.06 50.65 -54.09
C GLY A 132 -21.61 49.36 -54.74
N GLY A 133 -22.94 49.29 -54.96
CA GLY A 133 -23.65 48.23 -55.72
C GLY A 133 -24.93 47.68 -55.05
N ALA A 134 -26.03 47.44 -55.80
CA ALA A 134 -27.38 47.15 -55.26
C ALA A 134 -28.17 46.01 -55.98
N ALA A 135 -29.37 45.68 -55.45
CA ALA A 135 -30.42 44.73 -55.95
C ALA A 135 -30.09 43.22 -55.90
N GLY A 136 -31.04 42.27 -55.74
CA GLY A 136 -32.52 42.25 -55.57
C GLY A 136 -32.97 40.82 -55.11
N ALA A 137 -34.21 40.30 -55.16
CA ALA A 137 -35.58 40.78 -55.45
C ALA A 137 -36.63 39.67 -55.04
N SER A 138 -37.95 39.85 -55.30
CA SER A 138 -39.12 38.93 -55.03
C SER A 138 -39.66 38.98 -53.58
N ALA A 139 -40.87 39.48 -53.28
CA ALA A 139 -42.27 39.03 -53.55
C ALA A 139 -42.81 38.09 -52.43
N GLU A 140 -44.07 38.15 -51.93
CA GLU A 140 -45.33 38.77 -52.45
C GLU A 140 -46.41 38.99 -51.34
N THR A 141 -47.33 40.00 -51.47
CA THR A 141 -48.68 40.18 -50.82
C THR A 141 -48.86 40.28 -49.27
N MET A 142 -49.87 40.95 -48.63
CA MET A 142 -51.06 41.80 -48.99
C MET A 142 -51.47 42.77 -47.81
N ALA A 143 -52.22 43.86 -48.10
CA ALA A 143 -53.06 44.77 -47.24
C ALA A 143 -52.40 45.51 -46.02
N GLU A 144 -52.59 46.81 -45.71
CA GLU A 144 -53.77 47.72 -45.52
C GLU A 144 -54.55 47.46 -44.19
N GLU A 145 -54.99 48.45 -43.39
CA GLU A 145 -55.27 49.90 -43.65
C GLU A 145 -55.08 50.83 -42.39
N GLU A 146 -55.14 52.16 -42.60
CA GLU A 146 -55.42 53.31 -41.67
C GLU A 146 -54.56 53.67 -40.42
N GLY A 147 -54.72 54.92 -39.94
CA GLY A 147 -54.10 55.56 -38.76
C GLY A 147 -55.14 56.38 -37.93
N PRO A 148 -54.86 57.57 -37.35
CA PRO A 148 -53.58 58.29 -37.22
C PRO A 148 -53.33 59.03 -35.85
N THR A 149 -52.07 59.50 -35.67
CA THR A 149 -51.58 60.75 -34.99
C THR A 149 -52.19 61.37 -33.70
N VAL A 150 -51.30 61.56 -32.70
CA VAL A 150 -50.95 62.84 -32.00
C VAL A 150 -51.92 63.55 -31.01
N GLU A 151 -51.46 63.76 -29.76
CA GLU A 151 -51.30 65.10 -29.13
C GLU A 151 -50.43 65.07 -27.85
N LEU A 152 -49.95 66.23 -27.41
CA LEU A 152 -49.03 66.44 -26.27
C LEU A 152 -49.57 67.51 -25.32
N ARG A 153 -49.85 67.21 -24.04
CA ARG A 153 -49.84 68.27 -23.00
C ARG A 153 -49.69 67.82 -21.54
N GLN A 154 -48.91 68.60 -20.79
CA GLN A 154 -48.78 68.55 -19.33
C GLN A 154 -49.77 69.52 -18.66
N ARG A 155 -50.25 69.23 -17.44
CA ARG A 155 -50.10 70.13 -16.24
C ARG A 155 -50.77 69.62 -14.94
N LYS A 156 -49.93 69.21 -13.98
CA LYS A 156 -49.70 69.89 -12.68
C LYS A 156 -50.90 70.52 -11.94
N LYS A 157 -51.28 69.98 -10.77
CA LYS A 157 -51.62 70.75 -9.55
C LYS A 157 -51.47 69.94 -8.24
N LEU A 158 -51.76 70.56 -7.09
CA LEU A 158 -51.29 70.23 -5.74
C LEU A 158 -52.31 70.70 -4.67
N LYS A 159 -52.19 70.21 -3.42
CA LYS A 159 -52.86 70.59 -2.14
C LYS A 159 -54.21 69.90 -1.82
N SER A 160 -54.70 69.84 -0.57
CA SER A 160 -54.15 69.48 0.77
C SER A 160 -55.12 69.90 1.90
N SER A 161 -55.46 69.02 2.85
CA SER A 161 -56.11 69.36 4.14
C SER A 161 -55.99 68.20 5.15
N GLU A 162 -56.33 68.43 6.43
CA GLU A 162 -55.78 67.69 7.58
C GLU A 162 -56.76 66.84 8.41
N ASN A 163 -56.18 65.98 9.26
CA ASN A 163 -56.63 65.49 10.58
C ASN A 163 -57.93 64.68 10.73
N LYS A 164 -57.76 63.41 11.14
CA LYS A 164 -58.08 62.98 12.51
C LYS A 164 -57.27 61.75 12.94
N GLU A 165 -57.28 61.46 14.25
CA GLU A 165 -56.34 60.60 14.97
C GLU A 165 -57.04 59.39 15.62
N SER A 166 -56.41 58.20 15.61
CA SER A 166 -56.31 57.24 16.74
C SER A 166 -56.04 55.78 16.30
N ALA A 167 -55.62 54.96 17.29
CA ALA A 167 -55.61 53.48 17.32
C ALA A 167 -54.64 52.69 16.42
N LYS A 168 -53.61 52.15 17.08
CA LYS A 168 -52.63 51.15 16.63
C LYS A 168 -53.26 49.89 16.00
N GLU A 169 -52.60 49.34 14.99
CA GLU A 169 -51.99 48.00 15.11
C GLU A 169 -50.78 47.86 14.16
N GLU A 170 -49.75 47.12 14.58
CA GLU A 170 -48.45 47.06 13.89
C GLU A 170 -48.23 45.68 13.25
N LYS A 171 -48.13 45.62 11.91
CA LYS A 171 -47.92 44.35 11.19
C LYS A 171 -47.08 44.52 9.92
N ILE A 172 -45.77 44.61 10.12
CA ILE A 172 -44.77 44.60 9.04
C ILE A 172 -44.92 43.31 8.23
N SER A 173 -45.04 43.43 6.90
CA SER A 173 -45.25 42.31 5.98
C SER A 173 -44.39 42.40 4.71
N ASP A 174 -43.19 42.98 4.83
CA ASP A 174 -42.20 42.99 3.75
C ASP A 174 -41.65 41.59 3.48
N THR A 175 -42.11 40.99 2.39
CA THR A 175 -41.56 39.73 1.85
C THR A 175 -40.42 40.09 0.89
N PRO A 176 -39.14 39.76 1.20
CA PRO A 176 -38.02 40.17 0.36
C PRO A 176 -38.05 39.45 -0.99
N ILE A 177 -38.25 40.22 -2.06
CA ILE A 177 -38.16 39.73 -3.44
C ILE A 177 -36.73 39.25 -3.71
N PRO A 178 -36.51 38.00 -4.15
CA PRO A 178 -35.16 37.48 -4.35
C PRO A 178 -34.50 38.12 -5.58
N GLU A 179 -33.42 38.88 -5.35
CA GLU A 179 -32.58 39.40 -6.43
C GLU A 179 -32.03 38.26 -7.30
N LYS A 180 -32.36 38.28 -8.59
CA LYS A 180 -31.84 37.31 -9.56
C LYS A 180 -30.37 37.60 -9.83
N ALA A 181 -29.49 36.79 -9.23
CA ALA A 181 -28.04 36.92 -9.38
C ALA A 181 -27.60 37.07 -10.86
N PRO A 182 -26.68 38.01 -11.18
CA PRO A 182 -26.41 38.40 -12.55
C PRO A 182 -25.80 37.25 -13.38
N LYS A 183 -26.33 37.05 -14.60
CA LYS A 183 -26.00 35.95 -15.52
C LYS A 183 -24.49 35.71 -15.70
N HIS A 184 -23.69 36.78 -15.71
CA HIS A 184 -22.23 36.74 -15.83
C HIS A 184 -21.55 35.94 -14.70
N VAL A 185 -22.02 36.05 -13.45
CA VAL A 185 -21.46 35.31 -12.30
C VAL A 185 -21.80 33.82 -12.40
N LEU A 186 -23.00 33.50 -12.89
CA LEU A 186 -23.41 32.11 -13.14
C LEU A 186 -22.52 31.47 -14.21
N PHE A 187 -22.27 32.18 -15.32
CA PHE A 187 -21.39 31.73 -16.40
C PHE A 187 -19.94 31.50 -15.92
N GLN A 188 -19.37 32.42 -15.14
CA GLN A 188 -18.04 32.24 -14.56
C GLN A 188 -17.96 31.03 -13.60
N ARG A 189 -19.02 30.77 -12.83
CA ARG A 189 -19.08 29.59 -11.94
C ARG A 189 -19.19 28.30 -12.74
N PHE A 190 -19.99 28.27 -13.80
CA PHE A 190 -20.10 27.13 -14.72
C PHE A 190 -18.76 26.84 -15.42
N ALA A 191 -18.13 27.86 -16.01
CA ALA A 191 -16.84 27.72 -16.69
C ALA A 191 -15.74 27.19 -15.77
N LYS A 192 -15.67 27.64 -14.50
CA LYS A 192 -14.72 27.12 -13.51
C LYS A 192 -14.95 25.64 -13.16
N ILE A 193 -16.21 25.20 -13.13
CA ILE A 193 -16.55 23.79 -12.92
C ILE A 193 -16.20 22.97 -14.17
N PHE A 194 -16.60 23.42 -15.35
CA PHE A 194 -16.31 22.72 -16.62
C PHE A 194 -14.80 22.54 -16.84
N ILE A 195 -14.00 23.59 -16.69
CA ILE A 195 -12.54 23.54 -16.82
C ILE A 195 -11.92 22.59 -15.78
N GLY A 196 -12.37 22.65 -14.52
CA GLY A 196 -11.85 21.78 -13.47
C GLY A 196 -12.22 20.30 -13.66
N CYS A 197 -13.43 20.00 -14.15
CA CYS A 197 -13.84 18.64 -14.51
C CYS A 197 -13.04 18.11 -15.71
N LEU A 198 -12.84 18.93 -16.75
CA LEU A 198 -12.01 18.58 -17.90
C LEU A 198 -10.55 18.29 -17.45
N ALA A 199 -9.98 19.14 -16.60
CA ALA A 199 -8.64 18.94 -16.03
C ALA A 199 -8.55 17.66 -15.17
N ALA A 200 -9.56 17.37 -14.35
CA ALA A 200 -9.60 16.16 -13.52
C ALA A 200 -9.63 14.87 -14.36
N VAL A 201 -10.42 14.85 -15.44
CA VAL A 201 -10.52 13.72 -16.37
C VAL A 201 -9.24 13.57 -17.19
N THR A 202 -8.73 14.65 -17.79
CA THR A 202 -7.49 14.57 -18.58
C THR A 202 -6.29 14.19 -17.72
N SER A 203 -6.20 14.65 -16.46
CA SER A 203 -5.10 14.25 -15.57
C SER A 203 -5.11 12.75 -15.21
N GLY A 204 -6.29 12.15 -14.99
CA GLY A 204 -6.43 10.72 -14.73
C GLY A 204 -6.16 9.88 -15.98
N MET A 205 -6.68 10.30 -17.13
CA MET A 205 -6.45 9.64 -18.42
C MET A 205 -4.96 9.70 -18.82
N MET A 206 -4.31 10.86 -18.68
CA MET A 206 -2.87 11.01 -18.93
C MET A 206 -2.04 10.15 -17.96
N TYR A 207 -2.48 9.94 -16.71
CA TYR A 207 -1.78 9.05 -15.78
C TYR A 207 -1.94 7.57 -16.16
N ALA A 208 -3.13 7.13 -16.58
CA ALA A 208 -3.34 5.78 -17.10
C ALA A 208 -2.51 5.51 -18.38
N LEU A 209 -2.45 6.49 -19.29
CA LEU A 209 -1.60 6.43 -20.49
C LEU A 209 -0.11 6.44 -20.14
N TYR A 210 0.31 7.23 -19.14
CA TYR A 210 1.68 7.21 -18.61
C TYR A 210 2.06 5.83 -18.08
N LEU A 211 1.20 5.20 -17.27
CA LEU A 211 1.44 3.86 -16.74
C LEU A 211 1.55 2.81 -17.85
N SER A 212 0.67 2.88 -18.85
CA SER A 212 0.72 1.98 -20.01
C SER A 212 2.01 2.16 -20.82
N ALA A 213 2.43 3.41 -21.10
CA ALA A 213 3.65 3.71 -21.83
C ALA A 213 4.92 3.34 -21.03
N TYR A 214 4.94 3.60 -19.73
CA TYR A 214 6.03 3.22 -18.83
C TYR A 214 6.18 1.69 -18.74
N HIS A 215 5.07 0.96 -18.61
CA HIS A 215 5.07 -0.51 -18.62
C HIS A 215 5.60 -1.06 -19.95
N GLU A 216 5.11 -0.54 -21.08
CA GLU A 216 5.57 -0.96 -22.41
C GLU A 216 7.07 -0.71 -22.59
N ARG A 217 7.60 0.45 -22.17
CA ARG A 217 9.04 0.79 -22.25
C ARG A 217 9.92 -0.04 -21.32
N LYS A 218 9.45 -0.34 -20.11
CA LYS A 218 10.19 -1.06 -19.05
C LYS A 218 10.31 -2.57 -19.29
N PHE A 219 9.39 -3.15 -20.07
CA PHE A 219 9.35 -4.59 -20.32
C PHE A 219 9.43 -4.97 -21.80
N TRP A 220 9.36 -3.99 -22.73
CA TRP A 220 9.16 -4.19 -24.17
C TRP A 220 7.97 -5.15 -24.44
N PHE A 221 6.85 -4.87 -23.76
CA PHE A 221 5.80 -5.84 -23.50
C PHE A 221 4.95 -6.22 -24.74
N SER A 222 4.95 -5.41 -25.79
CA SER A 222 4.25 -5.69 -27.06
C SER A 222 4.97 -6.69 -27.98
N ASN A 223 6.31 -6.74 -27.93
CA ASN A 223 7.14 -7.49 -28.89
C ASN A 223 7.62 -8.85 -28.34
N ARG A 224 7.09 -9.27 -27.19
CA ARG A 224 7.56 -10.45 -26.44
C ARG A 224 6.59 -11.60 -26.50
N GLN A 225 7.12 -12.82 -26.36
CA GLN A 225 6.32 -14.03 -26.36
C GLN A 225 5.45 -14.11 -25.09
N GLU A 226 4.34 -14.85 -25.16
CA GLU A 226 3.43 -15.03 -24.01
C GLU A 226 4.18 -15.45 -22.73
N LEU A 227 5.10 -16.41 -22.83
CA LEU A 227 5.89 -16.88 -21.69
C LEU A 227 6.76 -15.77 -21.06
N GLU A 228 7.36 -14.90 -21.87
CA GLU A 228 8.19 -13.78 -21.38
C GLU A 228 7.34 -12.69 -20.73
N ARG A 229 6.13 -12.46 -21.26
CA ARG A 229 5.10 -11.57 -20.67
C ARG A 229 4.48 -12.15 -19.40
N GLU A 230 4.48 -13.47 -19.23
CA GLU A 230 4.05 -14.12 -17.97
C GLU A 230 5.11 -14.02 -16.87
N ILE A 231 6.40 -14.08 -17.22
CA ILE A 231 7.52 -14.01 -16.26
C ILE A 231 7.66 -12.62 -15.59
N THR A 232 7.07 -11.56 -16.16
CA THR A 232 7.00 -10.24 -15.49
C THR A 232 6.04 -10.22 -14.30
N PHE A 233 5.12 -11.20 -14.19
CA PHE A 233 4.30 -11.39 -12.99
C PHE A 233 5.05 -12.30 -12.01
N GLN A 234 5.24 -11.82 -10.78
CA GLN A 234 6.01 -12.50 -9.72
C GLN A 234 5.22 -12.59 -8.41
N GLY A 235 5.46 -13.65 -7.64
CA GLY A 235 4.75 -13.90 -6.38
C GLY A 235 3.24 -13.97 -6.57
N ASP A 236 2.49 -13.24 -5.73
CA ASP A 236 1.03 -13.23 -5.70
C ASP A 236 0.42 -12.86 -7.07
N SER A 237 1.06 -11.95 -7.80
CA SER A 237 0.54 -11.47 -9.09
C SER A 237 0.50 -12.55 -10.17
N ALA A 238 1.46 -13.47 -10.16
CA ALA A 238 1.46 -14.61 -11.06
C ALA A 238 0.27 -15.53 -10.75
N ILE A 239 -0.02 -15.75 -9.47
CA ILE A 239 -1.14 -16.58 -9.02
C ILE A 239 -2.48 -15.95 -9.35
N TYR A 240 -2.68 -14.65 -9.10
CA TYR A 240 -3.91 -13.95 -9.49
C TYR A 240 -4.16 -14.05 -11.01
N TYR A 241 -3.15 -13.72 -11.83
CA TYR A 241 -3.30 -13.83 -13.29
C TYR A 241 -3.49 -15.28 -13.75
N SER A 242 -2.90 -16.27 -13.08
CA SER A 242 -3.12 -17.70 -13.40
C SER A 242 -4.58 -18.13 -13.22
N TYR A 243 -5.27 -17.64 -12.18
CA TYR A 243 -6.68 -17.95 -11.97
C TYR A 243 -7.61 -17.17 -12.90
N TYR A 244 -7.24 -15.94 -13.30
CA TYR A 244 -7.92 -15.25 -14.40
C TYR A 244 -7.81 -16.05 -15.71
N LYS A 245 -6.63 -16.59 -16.06
CA LYS A 245 -6.49 -17.50 -17.21
C LYS A 245 -7.30 -18.79 -17.06
N ASP A 246 -7.41 -19.36 -15.86
CA ASP A 246 -8.22 -20.56 -15.64
C ASP A 246 -9.74 -20.28 -15.72
N MET A 247 -10.21 -19.11 -15.30
CA MET A 247 -11.60 -18.65 -15.55
C MET A 247 -11.90 -18.54 -17.04
N LEU A 248 -10.98 -18.01 -17.84
CA LEU A 248 -11.17 -17.86 -19.29
C LEU A 248 -11.09 -19.18 -20.08
N LYS A 249 -10.47 -20.22 -19.50
CA LYS A 249 -10.47 -21.59 -20.07
C LYS A 249 -11.70 -22.41 -19.67
N ALA A 250 -12.48 -21.96 -18.68
CA ALA A 250 -13.64 -22.70 -18.20
C ALA A 250 -14.79 -22.66 -19.23
N PRO A 251 -15.54 -23.75 -19.43
CA PRO A 251 -16.63 -23.81 -20.41
C PRO A 251 -17.85 -22.95 -20.03
N SER A 252 -17.95 -22.51 -18.78
CA SER A 252 -18.91 -21.50 -18.31
C SER A 252 -18.36 -20.79 -17.07
N PHE A 253 -18.86 -19.58 -16.80
CA PHE A 253 -18.46 -18.80 -15.61
C PHE A 253 -18.73 -19.55 -14.30
N GLU A 254 -19.92 -20.14 -14.14
CA GLU A 254 -20.27 -20.96 -12.97
C GLU A 254 -19.31 -22.15 -12.80
N ARG A 255 -18.96 -22.84 -13.90
CA ARG A 255 -18.00 -23.95 -13.86
C ARG A 255 -16.60 -23.48 -13.46
N GLY A 256 -16.18 -22.30 -13.91
CA GLY A 256 -14.93 -21.66 -13.49
C GLY A 256 -14.92 -21.39 -11.98
N VAL A 257 -15.96 -20.75 -11.45
CA VAL A 257 -16.11 -20.50 -10.01
C VAL A 257 -16.11 -21.81 -9.21
N TYR A 258 -16.78 -22.86 -9.70
CA TYR A 258 -16.75 -24.18 -9.07
C TYR A 258 -15.33 -24.79 -9.03
N GLU A 259 -14.56 -24.73 -10.12
CA GLU A 259 -13.19 -25.27 -10.15
C GLU A 259 -12.16 -24.42 -9.40
N LEU A 260 -12.44 -23.13 -9.16
CA LEU A 260 -11.64 -22.28 -8.26
C LEU A 260 -12.00 -22.46 -6.78
N THR A 261 -13.26 -22.71 -6.45
CA THR A 261 -13.70 -23.00 -5.07
C THR A 261 -13.32 -24.42 -4.61
N HIS A 262 -13.15 -25.35 -5.54
CA HIS A 262 -12.74 -26.74 -5.29
C HIS A 262 -11.37 -27.06 -5.91
N ASN A 263 -10.43 -26.11 -5.86
CA ASN A 263 -9.18 -26.23 -6.60
C ASN A 263 -8.22 -27.23 -5.96
N ASN A 264 -8.06 -28.39 -6.60
CA ASN A 264 -7.05 -29.41 -6.29
C ASN A 264 -5.89 -29.45 -7.31
N LYS A 265 -5.88 -28.52 -8.27
CA LYS A 265 -4.92 -28.46 -9.40
C LYS A 265 -3.71 -27.55 -9.15
N THR A 266 -3.75 -26.73 -8.09
CA THR A 266 -2.66 -25.80 -7.77
C THR A 266 -1.71 -26.37 -6.71
N VAL A 267 -2.21 -26.74 -5.53
CA VAL A 267 -1.38 -27.17 -4.39
C VAL A 267 -1.44 -28.68 -4.20
N SER A 268 -0.29 -29.37 -4.19
CA SER A 268 -0.29 -30.81 -3.96
C SER A 268 -0.90 -31.18 -2.61
N LEU A 269 -1.70 -32.25 -2.56
CA LEU A 269 -2.37 -32.76 -1.34
C LEU A 269 -3.35 -31.80 -0.62
N LYS A 270 -3.69 -30.62 -1.17
CA LYS A 270 -4.69 -29.72 -0.55
C LYS A 270 -5.67 -29.19 -1.60
N THR A 271 -6.95 -29.49 -1.45
CA THR A 271 -8.02 -28.74 -2.13
C THR A 271 -8.16 -27.39 -1.43
N ILE A 272 -8.14 -26.29 -2.19
CA ILE A 272 -8.29 -24.93 -1.67
C ILE A 272 -9.49 -24.23 -2.30
N ASN A 273 -10.24 -23.46 -1.49
CA ASN A 273 -11.16 -22.46 -2.01
C ASN A 273 -10.36 -21.21 -2.38
N ALA A 274 -9.81 -21.19 -3.60
CA ALA A 274 -8.97 -20.09 -4.05
C ALA A 274 -9.73 -18.76 -4.06
N VAL A 275 -11.03 -18.77 -4.41
CA VAL A 275 -11.88 -17.57 -4.46
C VAL A 275 -11.94 -16.88 -3.09
N GLN A 276 -12.24 -17.64 -2.04
CA GLN A 276 -12.31 -17.11 -0.66
C GLN A 276 -10.92 -16.82 -0.09
N GLN A 277 -9.96 -17.74 -0.22
CA GLN A 277 -8.63 -17.61 0.40
C GLN A 277 -7.74 -16.53 -0.23
N MET A 278 -8.06 -16.07 -1.44
CA MET A 278 -7.29 -15.03 -2.16
C MET A 278 -8.12 -13.81 -2.57
N SER A 279 -9.39 -13.75 -2.14
CA SER A 279 -10.36 -12.72 -2.54
C SER A 279 -10.36 -12.50 -4.07
N LEU A 280 -10.62 -13.54 -4.87
CA LEU A 280 -10.51 -13.49 -6.35
C LEU A 280 -11.60 -12.66 -7.06
N TYR A 281 -12.32 -11.80 -6.34
CA TYR A 281 -13.36 -10.93 -6.92
C TYR A 281 -12.86 -10.06 -8.08
N PRO A 282 -11.63 -9.49 -8.06
CA PRO A 282 -11.11 -8.74 -9.20
C PRO A 282 -10.97 -9.60 -10.46
N GLU A 283 -10.47 -10.83 -10.33
CA GLU A 283 -10.29 -11.75 -11.47
C GLU A 283 -11.62 -12.28 -12.00
N LEU A 284 -12.57 -12.58 -11.10
CA LEU A 284 -13.92 -12.97 -11.48
C LEU A 284 -14.62 -11.85 -12.26
N ILE A 285 -14.59 -10.62 -11.75
CA ILE A 285 -15.17 -9.44 -12.42
C ILE A 285 -14.47 -9.17 -13.75
N ALA A 286 -13.14 -9.23 -13.80
CA ALA A 286 -12.37 -9.08 -15.04
C ALA A 286 -12.72 -10.16 -16.08
N SER A 287 -12.96 -11.41 -15.66
CA SER A 287 -13.33 -12.50 -16.59
C SER A 287 -14.73 -12.30 -17.19
N VAL A 288 -15.70 -11.85 -16.39
CA VAL A 288 -17.04 -11.48 -16.87
C VAL A 288 -16.97 -10.28 -17.82
N LEU A 289 -16.21 -9.24 -17.46
CA LEU A 289 -16.05 -8.06 -18.32
C LEU A 289 -15.42 -8.44 -19.67
N TYR A 290 -14.36 -9.23 -19.70
CA TYR A 290 -13.67 -9.63 -20.93
C TYR A 290 -14.58 -10.38 -21.91
N GLN A 291 -15.43 -11.26 -21.39
CA GLN A 291 -16.43 -11.98 -22.18
C GLN A 291 -17.58 -11.06 -22.61
N ALA A 292 -18.10 -10.22 -21.70
CA ALA A 292 -19.24 -9.34 -21.96
C ALA A 292 -18.94 -8.19 -22.94
N THR A 293 -17.68 -7.75 -23.06
CA THR A 293 -17.25 -6.72 -24.02
C THR A 293 -16.82 -7.28 -25.39
N GLY A 294 -16.93 -8.60 -25.62
CA GLY A 294 -16.44 -9.24 -26.85
C GLY A 294 -14.93 -9.09 -27.08
N SER A 295 -14.17 -8.78 -26.02
CA SER A 295 -12.74 -8.45 -26.14
C SER A 295 -11.86 -9.67 -26.45
N ASN A 296 -12.41 -10.88 -26.34
CA ASN A 296 -11.81 -12.15 -26.75
C ASN A 296 -11.45 -12.21 -28.25
N GLU A 297 -12.08 -11.40 -29.11
CA GLU A 297 -11.80 -11.37 -30.55
C GLU A 297 -10.76 -10.30 -30.96
N ILE A 298 -10.42 -9.37 -30.05
CA ILE A 298 -9.70 -8.13 -30.39
C ILE A 298 -8.42 -7.94 -29.55
N ILE A 299 -8.43 -8.36 -28.28
CA ILE A 299 -7.39 -8.01 -27.30
C ILE A 299 -6.97 -9.28 -26.53
N GLU A 300 -5.68 -9.60 -26.48
CA GLU A 300 -5.21 -10.73 -25.66
C GLU A 300 -5.55 -10.52 -24.17
N PRO A 301 -5.86 -11.59 -23.41
CA PRO A 301 -6.29 -11.48 -22.01
C PRO A 301 -5.35 -10.67 -21.12
N VAL A 302 -4.04 -10.71 -21.38
CA VAL A 302 -3.03 -10.00 -20.60
C VAL A 302 -3.17 -8.47 -20.70
N TYR A 303 -3.42 -7.93 -21.90
CA TYR A 303 -3.56 -6.49 -22.11
C TYR A 303 -4.86 -5.96 -21.51
N PHE A 304 -5.95 -6.73 -21.63
CA PHE A 304 -7.22 -6.37 -21.01
C PHE A 304 -7.11 -6.33 -19.48
N TYR A 305 -6.50 -7.35 -18.89
CA TYR A 305 -6.32 -7.48 -17.44
C TYR A 305 -5.48 -6.34 -16.85
N ILE A 306 -4.29 -6.03 -17.42
CA ILE A 306 -3.49 -4.89 -16.96
C ILE A 306 -4.14 -3.53 -17.31
N GLY A 307 -4.86 -3.46 -18.43
CA GLY A 307 -5.57 -2.26 -18.89
C GLY A 307 -6.66 -1.81 -17.93
N ILE A 308 -7.42 -2.74 -17.34
CA ILE A 308 -8.38 -2.43 -16.27
C ILE A 308 -7.66 -1.78 -15.08
N VAL A 309 -6.52 -2.34 -14.65
CA VAL A 309 -5.78 -1.81 -13.48
C VAL A 309 -5.20 -0.43 -13.77
N PHE A 310 -4.67 -0.17 -14.98
CA PHE A 310 -4.21 1.16 -15.37
C PHE A 310 -5.37 2.18 -15.44
N GLY A 311 -6.54 1.79 -15.97
CA GLY A 311 -7.75 2.62 -15.97
C GLY A 311 -8.22 2.96 -14.55
N LEU A 312 -8.22 1.97 -13.65
CA LEU A 312 -8.53 2.15 -12.22
C LEU A 312 -7.53 3.10 -11.53
N GLN A 313 -6.24 3.04 -11.84
CA GLN A 313 -5.26 4.01 -11.34
C GLN A 313 -5.47 5.43 -11.91
N GLY A 314 -6.00 5.56 -13.13
CA GLY A 314 -6.49 6.86 -13.63
C GLY A 314 -7.62 7.43 -12.77
N ILE A 315 -8.61 6.59 -12.42
CA ILE A 315 -9.72 6.96 -11.52
C ILE A 315 -9.21 7.35 -10.12
N TYR A 316 -8.22 6.62 -9.58
CA TYR A 316 -7.57 6.93 -8.29
C TYR A 316 -7.00 8.36 -8.27
N VAL A 317 -6.24 8.72 -9.30
CA VAL A 317 -5.64 10.06 -9.43
C VAL A 317 -6.69 11.14 -9.65
N THR A 318 -7.73 10.89 -10.45
CA THR A 318 -8.89 11.80 -10.59
C THR A 318 -9.63 12.00 -9.26
N ALA A 319 -9.78 10.98 -8.42
CA ALA A 319 -10.43 11.10 -7.12
C ALA A 319 -9.60 11.93 -6.11
N LEU A 320 -8.28 11.77 -6.11
CA LEU A 320 -7.37 12.62 -5.32
C LEU A 320 -7.40 14.09 -5.81
N PHE A 321 -7.40 14.31 -7.13
CA PHE A 321 -7.61 15.65 -7.73
C PHE A 321 -8.91 16.29 -7.24
N VAL A 322 -10.02 15.57 -7.36
CA VAL A 322 -11.36 16.06 -6.98
C VAL A 322 -11.43 16.35 -5.48
N THR A 323 -10.85 15.52 -4.62
CA THR A 323 -10.82 15.78 -3.18
C THR A 323 -10.06 17.07 -2.85
N SER A 324 -8.86 17.24 -3.41
CA SER A 324 -8.05 18.46 -3.22
C SER A 324 -8.76 19.73 -3.74
N TRP A 325 -9.46 19.63 -4.87
CA TRP A 325 -10.30 20.70 -5.41
C TRP A 325 -11.53 20.99 -4.53
N LEU A 326 -12.22 19.96 -4.02
CA LEU A 326 -13.37 20.11 -3.12
C LEU A 326 -12.98 20.82 -1.81
N MET A 327 -11.80 20.54 -1.27
CA MET A 327 -11.28 21.22 -0.07
C MET A 327 -10.90 22.68 -0.35
N SER A 328 -10.08 22.92 -1.39
CA SER A 328 -9.46 24.23 -1.68
C SER A 328 -10.35 25.23 -2.41
N GLY A 329 -11.32 24.74 -3.18
CA GLY A 329 -12.12 25.54 -4.11
C GLY A 329 -11.48 25.82 -5.47
N THR A 330 -10.21 25.41 -5.70
CA THR A 330 -9.50 25.63 -6.98
C THR A 330 -8.99 24.33 -7.61
N TRP A 331 -9.20 24.17 -8.93
CA TRP A 331 -8.72 23.01 -9.68
C TRP A 331 -7.19 22.96 -9.78
N LEU A 332 -6.51 24.08 -9.51
CA LEU A 332 -5.06 24.17 -9.43
C LEU A 332 -4.49 23.32 -8.28
N ALA A 333 -5.24 23.14 -7.19
CA ALA A 333 -4.88 22.20 -6.12
C ALA A 333 -4.93 20.75 -6.60
N GLY A 334 -5.89 20.41 -7.45
CA GLY A 334 -5.96 19.13 -8.13
C GLY A 334 -4.71 18.89 -8.98
N MET A 335 -4.36 19.82 -9.87
CA MET A 335 -3.15 19.72 -10.70
C MET A 335 -1.86 19.55 -9.87
N LEU A 336 -1.70 20.32 -8.78
CA LEU A 336 -0.54 20.20 -7.89
C LEU A 336 -0.53 18.86 -7.13
N THR A 337 -1.70 18.32 -6.77
CA THR A 337 -1.84 16.97 -6.18
C THR A 337 -1.32 15.90 -7.14
N VAL A 338 -1.72 15.96 -8.42
CA VAL A 338 -1.28 15.00 -9.45
C VAL A 338 0.22 15.11 -9.70
N ALA A 339 0.76 16.33 -9.80
CA ALA A 339 2.20 16.56 -9.97
C ALA A 339 3.02 15.93 -8.83
N TRP A 340 2.65 16.17 -7.57
CA TRP A 340 3.33 15.55 -6.44
C TRP A 340 3.09 14.04 -6.31
N PHE A 341 1.92 13.54 -6.70
CA PHE A 341 1.65 12.10 -6.73
C PHE A 341 2.57 11.36 -7.71
N ILE A 342 2.79 11.91 -8.92
CA ILE A 342 3.69 11.35 -9.94
C ILE A 342 5.16 11.48 -9.54
N ILE A 343 5.57 12.61 -8.95
CA ILE A 343 6.96 12.81 -8.49
C ILE A 343 7.33 11.81 -7.38
N ASN A 344 6.39 11.49 -6.49
CA ASN A 344 6.61 10.56 -5.37
C ASN A 344 6.11 9.13 -5.69
N ARG A 345 5.96 8.76 -6.97
CA ARG A 345 5.35 7.49 -7.44
C ARG A 345 5.82 6.22 -6.71
N VAL A 346 7.10 6.16 -6.36
CA VAL A 346 7.75 5.06 -5.61
C VAL A 346 7.14 4.86 -4.21
N ASP A 347 6.68 5.93 -3.56
CA ASP A 347 6.08 5.93 -2.22
C ASP A 347 4.56 6.19 -2.25
N THR A 348 3.94 6.45 -3.41
CA THR A 348 2.49 6.70 -3.56
C THR A 348 1.71 5.55 -4.22
N THR A 349 2.36 4.64 -4.96
CA THR A 349 1.69 3.47 -5.56
C THR A 349 2.62 2.25 -5.60
N ARG A 350 2.03 1.04 -5.62
CA ARG A 350 2.77 -0.23 -5.74
C ARG A 350 2.85 -0.77 -7.17
N ILE A 351 2.15 -0.13 -8.12
CA ILE A 351 1.94 -0.69 -9.47
C ILE A 351 3.21 -0.90 -10.29
N GLU A 352 4.27 -0.12 -10.05
CA GLU A 352 5.56 -0.29 -10.75
C GLU A 352 6.34 -1.56 -10.39
N TYR A 353 5.97 -2.20 -9.27
CA TYR A 353 6.57 -3.45 -8.78
C TYR A 353 5.74 -4.68 -9.16
N SER A 354 4.41 -4.54 -9.17
CA SER A 354 3.47 -5.64 -9.40
C SER A 354 2.07 -5.08 -9.67
N ILE A 355 1.49 -5.41 -10.82
CA ILE A 355 0.26 -4.78 -11.30
C ILE A 355 -1.00 -5.26 -10.56
N PRO A 356 -1.35 -6.56 -10.53
CA PRO A 356 -2.64 -7.02 -10.01
C PRO A 356 -2.70 -7.17 -8.48
N LEU A 357 -1.84 -6.49 -7.71
CA LEU A 357 -1.95 -6.43 -6.26
C LEU A 357 -3.33 -5.89 -5.84
N ARG A 358 -3.91 -6.47 -4.79
CA ARG A 358 -5.26 -6.13 -4.30
C ARG A 358 -5.42 -4.65 -3.98
N GLU A 359 -4.36 -4.02 -3.49
CA GLU A 359 -4.31 -2.59 -3.20
C GLU A 359 -4.47 -1.73 -4.46
N ASN A 360 -3.89 -2.14 -5.60
CA ASN A 360 -4.00 -1.40 -6.87
C ASN A 360 -5.43 -1.46 -7.44
N TRP A 361 -6.17 -2.53 -7.14
CA TRP A 361 -7.60 -2.66 -7.43
C TRP A 361 -8.47 -1.86 -6.45
N ALA A 362 -8.14 -1.86 -5.15
CA ALA A 362 -9.01 -1.36 -4.09
C ALA A 362 -8.85 0.15 -3.77
N LEU A 363 -7.62 0.68 -3.77
CA LEU A 363 -7.36 2.10 -3.46
C LEU A 363 -8.08 3.13 -4.37
N PRO A 364 -8.32 2.87 -5.67
CA PRO A 364 -9.20 3.70 -6.50
C PRO A 364 -10.57 3.94 -5.84
N TYR A 365 -11.22 2.88 -5.38
CA TYR A 365 -12.52 2.97 -4.70
C TYR A 365 -12.41 3.68 -3.35
N PHE A 366 -11.33 3.48 -2.59
CA PHE A 366 -11.11 4.21 -1.34
C PHE A 366 -10.94 5.72 -1.55
N ALA A 367 -10.25 6.15 -2.61
CA ALA A 367 -10.16 7.57 -2.96
C ALA A 367 -11.50 8.14 -3.44
N CYS A 368 -12.29 7.39 -4.22
CA CYS A 368 -13.65 7.80 -4.58
C CYS A 368 -14.54 7.93 -3.35
N GLN A 369 -14.40 7.03 -2.37
CA GLN A 369 -15.12 7.05 -1.10
C GLN A 369 -14.74 8.27 -0.26
N ILE A 370 -13.45 8.59 -0.16
CA ILE A 370 -12.96 9.80 0.51
C ILE A 370 -13.51 11.04 -0.20
N ALA A 371 -13.40 11.14 -1.53
CA ALA A 371 -13.91 12.28 -2.30
C ALA A 371 -15.43 12.49 -2.07
N ALA A 372 -16.19 11.40 -2.04
CA ALA A 372 -17.63 11.42 -1.78
C ALA A 372 -17.95 11.83 -0.33
N LEU A 373 -17.20 11.36 0.66
CA LEU A 373 -17.31 11.75 2.07
C LEU A 373 -16.96 13.23 2.28
N THR A 374 -15.88 13.73 1.67
CA THR A 374 -15.49 15.15 1.68
C THR A 374 -16.57 16.04 1.06
N GLY A 375 -17.23 15.56 0.01
CA GLY A 375 -18.43 16.18 -0.54
C GLY A 375 -19.58 16.16 0.48
N TYR A 376 -19.94 15.00 1.00
CA TYR A 376 -21.09 14.79 1.90
C TYR A 376 -20.99 15.59 3.21
N LEU A 377 -19.80 15.71 3.81
CA LEU A 377 -19.55 16.54 5.00
C LEU A 377 -19.63 18.05 4.71
N LYS A 378 -19.57 18.48 3.44
CA LYS A 378 -19.62 19.90 3.09
C LYS A 378 -21.03 20.45 3.29
N SER A 379 -21.14 21.57 4.02
CA SER A 379 -22.43 22.18 4.41
C SER A 379 -23.18 22.88 3.27
N ASN A 380 -22.52 23.17 2.15
CA ASN A 380 -23.02 24.04 1.07
C ASN A 380 -23.28 23.27 -0.25
N LEU A 381 -23.89 22.08 -0.17
CA LEU A 381 -24.30 21.29 -1.34
C LEU A 381 -25.83 21.32 -1.53
N ASN A 382 -26.25 21.27 -2.80
CA ASN A 382 -27.64 21.04 -3.17
C ASN A 382 -28.04 19.59 -2.83
N THR A 383 -29.31 19.33 -2.50
CA THR A 383 -29.85 18.00 -2.14
C THR A 383 -29.53 16.91 -3.16
N TYR A 384 -29.52 17.23 -4.46
CA TYR A 384 -29.10 16.30 -5.52
C TYR A 384 -27.61 15.91 -5.43
N GLY A 385 -26.73 16.88 -5.13
CA GLY A 385 -25.30 16.63 -4.94
C GLY A 385 -25.02 15.85 -3.66
N GLU A 386 -25.77 16.11 -2.59
CA GLU A 386 -25.68 15.35 -1.34
C GLU A 386 -26.13 13.89 -1.53
N ARG A 387 -27.25 13.65 -2.24
CA ARG A 387 -27.69 12.30 -2.63
C ARG A 387 -26.67 11.59 -3.52
N PHE A 388 -26.06 12.29 -4.48
CA PHE A 388 -24.99 11.74 -5.32
C PHE A 388 -23.76 11.35 -4.49
N CYS A 389 -23.31 12.21 -3.59
CA CYS A 389 -22.21 11.89 -2.67
C CYS A 389 -22.56 10.70 -1.76
N TYR A 390 -23.78 10.60 -1.24
CA TYR A 390 -24.21 9.46 -0.42
C TYR A 390 -24.18 8.14 -1.21
N LEU A 391 -24.75 8.12 -2.43
CA LEU A 391 -24.76 6.93 -3.29
C LEU A 391 -23.35 6.52 -3.74
N LEU A 392 -22.52 7.49 -4.15
CA LEU A 392 -21.14 7.24 -4.54
C LEU A 392 -20.31 6.72 -3.36
N MET A 393 -20.47 7.29 -2.17
CA MET A 393 -19.84 6.82 -0.92
C MET A 393 -20.27 5.38 -0.60
N SER A 394 -21.58 5.07 -0.68
CA SER A 394 -22.08 3.71 -0.43
C SER A 394 -21.52 2.68 -1.41
N ALA A 395 -21.61 2.94 -2.72
CA ALA A 395 -21.12 2.03 -3.75
C ALA A 395 -19.60 1.83 -3.69
N SER A 396 -18.83 2.89 -3.42
CA SER A 396 -17.37 2.81 -3.29
C SER A 396 -16.91 2.18 -1.98
N THR A 397 -17.57 2.40 -0.83
CA THR A 397 -17.30 1.66 0.41
C THR A 397 -17.53 0.16 0.20
N TYR A 398 -18.66 -0.24 -0.38
CA TYR A 398 -18.94 -1.66 -0.64
C TYR A 398 -17.93 -2.27 -1.64
N THR A 399 -17.62 -1.59 -2.74
CA THR A 399 -16.66 -2.12 -3.73
C THR A 399 -15.25 -2.21 -3.14
N PHE A 400 -14.83 -1.23 -2.34
CA PHE A 400 -13.57 -1.27 -1.60
C PHE A 400 -13.49 -2.47 -0.64
N MET A 401 -14.59 -2.80 0.04
CA MET A 401 -14.70 -3.98 0.91
C MET A 401 -14.55 -5.31 0.14
N MET A 402 -15.05 -5.39 -1.09
CA MET A 402 -14.97 -6.61 -1.92
C MET A 402 -13.62 -6.78 -2.63
N MET A 403 -12.94 -5.69 -2.99
CA MET A 403 -11.67 -5.76 -3.74
C MET A 403 -10.45 -6.11 -2.86
N TRP A 404 -10.53 -5.94 -1.54
CA TRP A 404 -9.41 -6.19 -0.63
C TRP A 404 -9.84 -6.58 0.79
N GLU A 405 -9.35 -7.72 1.27
CA GLU A 405 -9.68 -8.29 2.60
C GLU A 405 -9.39 -7.34 3.78
N TYR A 406 -8.33 -6.53 3.69
CA TYR A 406 -7.88 -5.63 4.78
C TYR A 406 -8.55 -4.25 4.79
N SER A 407 -9.40 -3.95 3.80
CA SER A 407 -10.21 -2.72 3.67
C SER A 407 -10.84 -2.24 4.98
N HIS A 408 -11.43 -3.16 5.74
CA HIS A 408 -12.12 -2.89 6.99
C HIS A 408 -11.22 -2.26 8.08
N TYR A 409 -9.90 -2.47 8.06
CA TYR A 409 -8.97 -1.81 8.97
C TYR A 409 -8.75 -0.33 8.63
N LEU A 410 -8.81 0.05 7.34
CA LEU A 410 -8.70 1.46 6.94
C LEU A 410 -10.01 2.21 7.19
N LEU A 411 -11.15 1.57 6.91
CA LEU A 411 -12.46 2.08 7.34
C LEU A 411 -12.57 2.21 8.87
N PHE A 412 -11.90 1.36 9.66
CA PHE A 412 -11.83 1.51 11.12
C PHE A 412 -11.09 2.78 11.54
N LEU A 413 -9.92 3.08 10.96
CA LEU A 413 -9.23 4.36 11.19
C LEU A 413 -10.07 5.56 10.72
N GLN A 414 -10.83 5.41 9.64
CA GLN A 414 -11.76 6.42 9.15
C GLN A 414 -12.95 6.64 10.11
N ALA A 415 -13.51 5.57 10.68
CA ALA A 415 -14.55 5.62 11.70
C ALA A 415 -14.07 6.30 12.99
N ILE A 416 -12.83 6.01 13.44
CA ILE A 416 -12.20 6.76 14.55
C ILE A 416 -12.07 8.25 14.19
N SER A 417 -11.68 8.57 12.95
CA SER A 417 -11.54 9.97 12.50
C SER A 417 -12.88 10.72 12.54
N LEU A 418 -13.97 10.06 12.15
CA LEU A 418 -15.34 10.59 12.19
C LEU A 418 -15.91 10.67 13.61
N PHE A 419 -15.57 9.74 14.49
CA PHE A 419 -15.95 9.77 15.91
C PHE A 419 -15.24 10.90 16.67
N LEU A 420 -13.98 11.16 16.36
CA LEU A 420 -13.25 12.33 16.87
C LEU A 420 -13.85 13.63 16.31
N LEU A 421 -14.22 13.68 15.03
CA LEU A 421 -14.95 14.82 14.45
C LEU A 421 -16.26 15.10 15.19
N ASP A 422 -17.10 14.08 15.42
CA ASP A 422 -18.37 14.19 16.16
C ASP A 422 -18.15 14.53 17.65
N SER A 423 -17.03 14.12 18.24
CA SER A 423 -16.65 14.52 19.59
C SER A 423 -16.34 16.03 19.67
N PHE A 424 -15.53 16.56 18.75
CA PHE A 424 -15.11 17.97 18.76
C PHE A 424 -16.16 18.94 18.20
N SER A 425 -16.86 18.57 17.12
CA SER A 425 -17.83 19.43 16.43
C SER A 425 -19.24 19.24 16.98
N LEU A 426 -20.07 20.29 17.00
CA LEU A 426 -21.43 20.24 17.57
C LEU A 426 -22.56 20.07 16.53
N GLU A 427 -22.25 20.17 15.24
CA GLU A 427 -23.25 20.57 14.22
C GLU A 427 -23.52 19.51 13.13
N GLN A 428 -22.76 18.40 13.07
CA GLN A 428 -22.84 17.41 11.97
C GLN A 428 -23.11 15.96 12.40
N SER A 429 -23.55 15.73 13.64
CA SER A 429 -23.68 14.37 14.18
C SER A 429 -24.56 13.45 13.32
N ASP A 430 -25.67 13.95 12.78
CA ASP A 430 -26.57 13.13 11.97
C ASP A 430 -25.93 12.67 10.65
N LYS A 431 -25.17 13.53 9.95
CA LYS A 431 -24.41 13.14 8.75
C LYS A 431 -23.41 12.02 9.06
N VAL A 432 -22.67 12.15 10.16
CA VAL A 432 -21.69 11.14 10.58
C VAL A 432 -22.37 9.79 10.86
N HIS A 433 -23.56 9.79 11.46
CA HIS A 433 -24.32 8.57 11.72
C HIS A 433 -24.89 7.91 10.45
N GLU A 434 -25.20 8.66 9.39
CA GLU A 434 -25.56 8.05 8.10
C GLU A 434 -24.38 7.32 7.44
N VAL A 435 -23.15 7.81 7.64
CA VAL A 435 -21.92 7.12 7.18
C VAL A 435 -21.72 5.80 7.95
N TYR A 436 -22.01 5.80 9.26
CA TYR A 436 -21.98 4.58 10.08
C TYR A 436 -22.98 3.51 9.62
N LYS A 437 -24.18 3.90 9.16
CA LYS A 437 -25.13 2.94 8.54
C LYS A 437 -24.56 2.33 7.26
N ILE A 438 -23.90 3.13 6.41
CA ILE A 438 -23.21 2.61 5.20
C ILE A 438 -22.14 1.58 5.60
N TYR A 439 -21.38 1.82 6.66
CA TYR A 439 -20.33 0.89 7.12
C TYR A 439 -20.93 -0.44 7.63
N ILE A 440 -22.02 -0.39 8.43
CA ILE A 440 -22.74 -1.60 8.85
C ILE A 440 -23.31 -2.36 7.66
N PHE A 441 -23.98 -1.67 6.72
CA PHE A 441 -24.56 -2.30 5.53
C PHE A 441 -23.48 -2.94 4.63
N SER A 442 -22.35 -2.25 4.43
CA SER A 442 -21.24 -2.76 3.63
C SER A 442 -20.53 -3.95 4.29
N LEU A 443 -20.43 -3.96 5.63
CA LEU A 443 -19.94 -5.12 6.40
C LEU A 443 -20.89 -6.31 6.30
N PHE A 444 -22.20 -6.10 6.43
CA PHE A 444 -23.20 -7.16 6.32
C PHE A 444 -23.23 -7.78 4.92
N LEU A 445 -23.30 -6.95 3.87
CA LEU A 445 -23.30 -7.41 2.48
C LEU A 445 -21.97 -8.07 2.11
N GLY A 446 -20.84 -7.53 2.60
CA GLY A 446 -19.52 -8.15 2.47
C GLY A 446 -19.42 -9.50 3.18
N TYR A 447 -19.99 -9.66 4.38
CA TYR A 447 -20.02 -10.94 5.10
C TYR A 447 -20.79 -12.02 4.32
N LEU A 448 -21.98 -11.69 3.79
CA LEU A 448 -22.76 -12.61 2.98
C LEU A 448 -22.03 -13.02 1.69
N LEU A 449 -21.42 -12.07 0.98
CA LEU A 449 -20.80 -12.31 -0.33
C LEU A 449 -19.35 -12.82 -0.25
N GLN A 450 -18.69 -12.75 0.90
CA GLN A 450 -17.35 -13.31 1.13
C GLN A 450 -17.37 -14.72 1.77
N PHE A 451 -18.39 -15.52 1.47
CA PHE A 451 -18.56 -16.88 2.00
C PHE A 451 -18.51 -16.91 3.55
N GLU A 452 -19.32 -16.06 4.19
CA GLU A 452 -19.44 -15.95 5.64
C GLU A 452 -18.10 -15.67 6.36
N ASN A 453 -17.31 -14.75 5.80
CA ASN A 453 -15.97 -14.42 6.30
C ASN A 453 -16.01 -13.91 7.76
N SER A 454 -15.73 -14.79 8.71
CA SER A 454 -15.72 -14.52 10.15
C SER A 454 -14.79 -13.37 10.58
N ALA A 455 -13.77 -13.03 9.78
CA ALA A 455 -12.93 -11.86 10.04
C ALA A 455 -13.74 -10.54 10.04
N LEU A 456 -14.81 -10.45 9.24
CA LEU A 456 -15.67 -9.27 9.18
C LEU A 456 -16.57 -9.14 10.42
N LEU A 457 -17.09 -10.25 10.95
CA LEU A 457 -17.84 -10.29 12.21
C LEU A 457 -16.96 -9.94 13.42
N VAL A 458 -15.70 -10.39 13.41
CA VAL A 458 -14.72 -10.16 14.48
C VAL A 458 -13.99 -8.81 14.31
N SER A 459 -14.28 -8.07 13.23
CA SER A 459 -13.58 -6.83 12.90
C SER A 459 -13.77 -5.73 13.97
N PRO A 460 -12.73 -4.94 14.27
CA PRO A 460 -12.84 -3.81 15.19
C PRO A 460 -13.73 -2.70 14.63
N LEU A 461 -13.91 -2.64 13.29
CA LEU A 461 -14.87 -1.76 12.63
C LEU A 461 -16.30 -2.08 13.07
N LEU A 462 -16.75 -3.34 12.98
CA LEU A 462 -18.11 -3.71 13.38
C LEU A 462 -18.35 -3.38 14.86
N SER A 463 -17.41 -3.72 15.74
CA SER A 463 -17.50 -3.44 17.17
C SER A 463 -17.62 -1.93 17.47
N LEU A 464 -16.81 -1.09 16.81
CA LEU A 464 -16.84 0.37 16.98
C LEU A 464 -18.13 0.99 16.45
N VAL A 465 -18.55 0.62 15.24
CA VAL A 465 -19.71 1.24 14.60
C VAL A 465 -21.02 0.81 15.27
N VAL A 466 -21.12 -0.43 15.77
CA VAL A 466 -22.23 -0.87 16.63
C VAL A 466 -22.22 -0.13 17.98
N ALA A 467 -21.07 0.04 18.63
CA ALA A 467 -20.96 0.81 19.87
C ALA A 467 -21.41 2.27 19.71
N LEU A 468 -21.05 2.91 18.59
CA LEU A 468 -21.46 4.28 18.25
C LEU A 468 -22.99 4.39 18.05
N MET A 469 -23.59 3.46 17.31
CA MET A 469 -25.05 3.44 17.08
C MET A 469 -25.84 3.18 18.37
N LEU A 470 -25.35 2.28 19.24
CA LEU A 470 -25.92 2.05 20.57
C LEU A 470 -25.81 3.29 21.46
N ALA A 471 -24.65 3.96 21.46
CA ALA A 471 -24.43 5.18 22.22
C ALA A 471 -25.39 6.32 21.80
N LYS A 472 -25.66 6.49 20.50
CA LYS A 472 -26.67 7.47 20.04
C LYS A 472 -28.07 7.13 20.58
N CYS A 473 -28.46 5.86 20.57
CA CYS A 473 -29.76 5.42 21.11
C CYS A 473 -29.91 5.77 22.60
N LEU A 474 -28.85 5.60 23.39
CA LEU A 474 -28.83 5.94 24.82
C LEU A 474 -28.87 7.45 25.10
N GLN A 475 -28.48 8.31 24.15
CA GLN A 475 -28.43 9.77 24.35
C GLN A 475 -29.76 10.51 24.15
N LEU A 476 -30.82 9.84 23.68
CA LEU A 476 -32.06 10.48 23.23
C LEU A 476 -32.81 11.36 24.27
N ASN A 477 -32.45 11.31 25.56
CA ASN A 477 -33.21 11.95 26.65
C ASN A 477 -32.46 13.09 27.40
N VAL A 478 -31.28 13.53 26.97
CA VAL A 478 -30.49 14.52 27.73
C VAL A 478 -30.84 15.97 27.35
N LYS A 479 -31.39 16.74 28.30
CA LYS A 479 -31.66 18.19 28.13
C LYS A 479 -30.35 18.98 27.91
N LYS A 480 -30.30 19.80 26.85
CA LYS A 480 -29.10 20.54 26.41
C LYS A 480 -28.74 21.73 27.33
N GLY A 481 -28.01 21.46 28.41
CA GLY A 481 -27.31 22.49 29.22
C GLY A 481 -25.83 22.62 28.82
N THR A 482 -25.31 23.84 28.65
CA THR A 482 -24.03 24.10 27.95
C THR A 482 -22.78 23.45 28.58
N PHE A 483 -22.74 23.36 29.92
CA PHE A 483 -21.65 22.70 30.64
C PHE A 483 -21.87 21.18 30.76
N ILE A 484 -23.11 20.77 31.07
CA ILE A 484 -23.51 19.36 31.17
C ILE A 484 -23.27 18.64 29.84
N ALA A 485 -23.57 19.27 28.70
CA ALA A 485 -23.32 18.71 27.38
C ALA A 485 -21.82 18.43 27.11
N LYS A 486 -20.90 19.26 27.62
CA LYS A 486 -19.45 19.01 27.50
C LYS A 486 -19.02 17.81 28.35
N ILE A 487 -19.51 17.71 29.59
CA ILE A 487 -19.23 16.55 30.46
C ILE A 487 -19.84 15.26 29.88
N MET A 488 -21.09 15.31 29.40
CA MET A 488 -21.77 14.16 28.79
C MET A 488 -21.09 13.71 27.50
N LYS A 489 -20.50 14.61 26.69
CA LYS A 489 -19.64 14.22 25.55
C LYS A 489 -18.39 13.47 26.00
N VAL A 490 -17.73 13.89 27.08
CA VAL A 490 -16.54 13.18 27.63
C VAL A 490 -16.94 11.81 28.19
N ILE A 491 -18.06 11.72 28.92
CA ILE A 491 -18.60 10.44 29.40
C ILE A 491 -18.94 9.52 28.22
N ASN A 492 -19.58 10.06 27.17
CA ASN A 492 -19.88 9.31 25.96
C ASN A 492 -18.62 8.79 25.24
N PHE A 493 -17.57 9.59 25.19
CA PHE A 493 -16.30 9.18 24.58
C PHE A 493 -15.73 7.94 25.28
N TYR A 494 -15.68 7.93 26.61
CA TYR A 494 -15.25 6.75 27.38
C TYR A 494 -16.23 5.58 27.26
N LEU A 495 -17.55 5.84 27.25
CA LEU A 495 -18.58 4.82 27.07
C LEU A 495 -18.44 4.09 25.73
N VAL A 496 -18.29 4.83 24.62
CA VAL A 496 -18.06 4.26 23.27
C VAL A 496 -16.78 3.44 23.24
N CYS A 497 -15.68 3.94 23.81
CA CYS A 497 -14.42 3.20 23.85
C CYS A 497 -14.54 1.89 24.65
N ILE A 498 -15.16 1.91 25.84
CA ILE A 498 -15.38 0.71 26.66
C ILE A 498 -16.29 -0.28 25.92
N LEU A 499 -17.42 0.20 25.38
CA LEU A 499 -18.38 -0.63 24.65
C LEU A 499 -17.78 -1.24 23.36
N THR A 500 -16.92 -0.50 22.66
CA THR A 500 -16.17 -1.02 21.49
C THR A 500 -15.27 -2.18 21.89
N VAL A 501 -14.50 -2.04 22.98
CA VAL A 501 -13.58 -3.07 23.46
C VAL A 501 -14.33 -4.29 23.98
N THR A 502 -15.38 -4.10 24.80
CA THR A 502 -16.17 -5.23 25.30
C THR A 502 -16.89 -5.96 24.17
N LEU A 503 -17.49 -5.25 23.21
CA LEU A 503 -18.09 -5.89 22.03
C LEU A 503 -17.05 -6.66 21.20
N ASN A 504 -15.83 -6.15 20.99
CA ASN A 504 -14.82 -6.89 20.23
C ASN A 504 -14.36 -8.16 20.96
N ILE A 505 -14.21 -8.11 22.29
CA ILE A 505 -13.88 -9.29 23.11
C ILE A 505 -15.03 -10.31 23.08
N ILE A 506 -16.28 -9.86 23.21
CA ILE A 506 -17.48 -10.69 23.15
C ILE A 506 -17.60 -11.39 21.78
N MET A 507 -17.41 -10.66 20.67
CA MET A 507 -17.44 -11.26 19.32
C MET A 507 -16.32 -12.30 19.13
N LYS A 508 -15.12 -12.06 19.67
CA LYS A 508 -14.00 -13.03 19.68
C LYS A 508 -14.23 -14.26 20.56
N MET A 509 -15.09 -14.15 21.57
CA MET A 509 -15.46 -15.25 22.45
C MET A 509 -16.54 -16.15 21.80
N PHE A 510 -17.53 -15.55 21.13
CA PHE A 510 -18.61 -16.30 20.49
C PHE A 510 -18.26 -16.85 19.10
N VAL A 511 -17.41 -16.15 18.33
CA VAL A 511 -16.94 -16.62 17.03
C VAL A 511 -15.53 -17.18 17.20
N PRO A 512 -15.31 -18.51 17.12
CA PRO A 512 -13.99 -19.13 17.24
C PRO A 512 -13.14 -18.90 15.97
N HIS A 513 -12.79 -17.64 15.74
CA HIS A 513 -11.98 -17.21 14.61
C HIS A 513 -10.49 -17.54 14.87
N LYS A 514 -9.99 -18.57 14.17
CA LYS A 514 -8.55 -18.89 14.08
C LYS A 514 -7.84 -17.62 13.58
N GLU A 515 -7.05 -16.97 14.44
CA GLU A 515 -6.61 -15.59 14.19
C GLU A 515 -5.63 -15.45 13.01
N ASN A 516 -6.15 -15.14 11.82
CA ASN A 516 -5.37 -14.68 10.67
C ASN A 516 -4.76 -13.27 10.89
N GLY A 517 -4.85 -12.74 12.11
CA GLY A 517 -4.45 -11.38 12.52
C GLY A 517 -2.94 -11.15 12.60
N HIS A 518 -2.18 -11.55 11.59
CA HIS A 518 -0.74 -11.32 11.49
C HIS A 518 -0.38 -9.83 11.62
N MET A 519 -1.20 -8.92 11.05
CA MET A 519 -1.01 -7.47 11.23
C MET A 519 -1.21 -7.03 12.68
N LEU A 520 -2.25 -7.53 13.37
CA LEU A 520 -2.54 -7.18 14.76
C LEU A 520 -1.46 -7.71 15.72
N LYS A 521 -1.01 -8.96 15.52
CA LYS A 521 0.12 -9.53 16.28
C LYS A 521 1.45 -8.85 15.95
N PHE A 522 1.66 -8.41 14.71
CA PHE A 522 2.83 -7.59 14.35
C PHE A 522 2.81 -6.23 15.06
N LEU A 523 1.65 -5.57 15.15
CA LEU A 523 1.47 -4.34 15.92
C LEU A 523 1.71 -4.58 17.42
N GLU A 524 1.10 -5.61 18.00
CA GLU A 524 1.27 -6.04 19.39
C GLU A 524 2.75 -6.28 19.74
N VAL A 525 3.47 -7.06 18.92
CA VAL A 525 4.90 -7.35 19.07
C VAL A 525 5.77 -6.10 18.84
N LYS A 526 5.41 -5.21 17.91
CA LYS A 526 6.19 -4.00 17.61
C LYS A 526 5.97 -2.86 18.61
N PHE A 527 4.82 -2.82 19.28
CA PHE A 527 4.54 -1.89 20.38
C PHE A 527 4.81 -2.49 21.78
N GLY A 528 5.04 -3.80 21.90
CA GLY A 528 5.32 -4.47 23.18
C GLY A 528 4.14 -4.45 24.15
N LEU A 529 2.90 -4.56 23.64
CA LEU A 529 1.66 -4.29 24.39
C LEU A 529 1.24 -5.41 25.35
N ASN A 530 2.09 -5.75 26.32
CA ASN A 530 1.60 -6.32 27.57
C ASN A 530 0.89 -5.20 28.34
N MET A 531 -0.46 -5.23 28.39
CA MET A 531 -1.29 -4.03 28.54
C MET A 531 -1.45 -3.54 30.00
N THR A 532 -0.32 -3.30 30.68
CA THR A 532 -0.24 -2.71 32.02
C THR A 532 0.75 -1.55 32.06
N ASN A 533 0.28 -0.34 31.70
CA ASN A 533 0.62 0.95 32.33
C ASN A 533 0.13 2.13 31.46
N GLY A 534 -1.06 2.65 31.77
CA GLY A 534 -1.62 3.79 31.03
C GLY A 534 -0.95 5.12 31.36
N LYS A 535 -0.11 5.65 30.46
CA LYS A 535 0.22 7.08 30.44
C LYS A 535 -0.72 7.81 29.48
N SER A 536 -1.75 8.45 30.04
CA SER A 536 -2.72 9.26 29.29
C SER A 536 -2.04 10.50 28.69
N LEU A 537 -1.76 10.49 27.38
CA LEU A 537 -1.27 11.65 26.65
C LEU A 537 -2.40 12.71 26.50
N LYS A 538 -2.54 13.57 27.52
CA LYS A 538 -3.43 14.75 27.46
C LYS A 538 -2.73 15.93 26.81
N GLU A 539 -2.66 15.93 25.48
CA GLU A 539 -2.46 17.17 24.71
C GLU A 539 -3.82 17.71 24.27
N THR A 540 -4.45 18.50 25.15
CA THR A 540 -5.68 19.23 24.82
C THR A 540 -5.33 20.40 23.91
N ILE A 541 -5.23 20.17 22.59
CA ILE A 541 -5.05 21.24 21.61
C ILE A 541 -6.34 22.07 21.53
N THR A 542 -6.40 23.14 22.31
CA THR A 542 -7.46 24.15 22.23
C THR A 542 -7.24 25.02 20.99
N LEU A 543 -7.88 24.64 19.89
CA LEU A 543 -7.96 25.44 18.66
C LEU A 543 -8.83 26.69 18.91
N GLU A 544 -8.20 27.81 19.28
CA GLU A 544 -8.86 29.13 19.28
C GLU A 544 -9.06 29.65 17.84
N ASP A 545 -10.32 29.96 17.48
CA ASP A 545 -10.80 30.95 16.50
C ASP A 545 -10.05 31.14 15.16
N GLY A 546 -9.38 30.10 14.69
CA GLY A 546 -9.04 29.94 13.28
C GLY A 546 -10.30 29.66 12.45
N ARG A 547 -10.58 30.48 11.43
CA ARG A 547 -11.77 30.36 10.56
C ARG A 547 -11.93 29.01 9.84
N ILE A 548 -10.88 28.19 9.87
CA ILE A 548 -10.79 26.84 9.30
C ILE A 548 -11.31 25.77 10.29
N GLY A 549 -11.26 26.03 11.60
CA GLY A 549 -11.82 25.17 12.65
C GLY A 549 -13.36 25.08 12.63
N GLY A 550 -14.03 25.81 11.73
CA GLY A 550 -15.45 25.66 11.42
C GLY A 550 -15.75 24.82 10.17
N ARG A 551 -14.74 24.25 9.49
CA ARG A 551 -14.92 23.41 8.29
C ARG A 551 -14.70 21.93 8.64
N PRO A 552 -15.78 21.15 8.91
CA PRO A 552 -15.68 19.80 9.44
C PRO A 552 -15.03 18.80 8.48
N GLU A 553 -15.13 19.04 7.17
CA GLU A 553 -14.42 18.23 6.18
C GLU A 553 -12.90 18.35 6.32
N ILE A 554 -12.38 19.55 6.64
CA ILE A 554 -10.94 19.77 6.87
C ILE A 554 -10.50 19.12 8.18
N ILE A 555 -11.30 19.23 9.24
CA ILE A 555 -11.01 18.61 10.55
C ILE A 555 -10.91 17.08 10.41
N TYR A 556 -11.86 16.46 9.71
CA TYR A 556 -11.81 15.04 9.34
C TYR A 556 -10.48 14.70 8.65
N HIS A 557 -10.09 15.45 7.62
CA HIS A 557 -8.87 15.17 6.87
C HIS A 557 -7.59 15.28 7.73
N VAL A 558 -7.52 16.28 8.62
CA VAL A 558 -6.39 16.48 9.55
C VAL A 558 -6.28 15.32 10.55
N ILE A 559 -7.41 14.90 11.16
CA ILE A 559 -7.40 13.75 12.07
C ILE A 559 -6.99 12.47 11.33
N HIS A 560 -7.53 12.25 10.13
CA HIS A 560 -7.26 11.04 9.35
C HIS A 560 -5.79 10.94 8.89
N THR A 561 -5.14 12.06 8.52
CA THR A 561 -3.71 12.02 8.13
C THR A 561 -2.79 11.73 9.32
N ILE A 562 -3.16 12.15 10.54
CA ILE A 562 -2.40 11.83 11.77
C ILE A 562 -2.50 10.32 12.06
N LEU A 563 -3.69 9.73 11.91
CA LEU A 563 -3.89 8.28 12.11
C LEU A 563 -3.18 7.45 11.02
N LEU A 564 -3.33 7.79 9.74
CA LEU A 564 -2.62 7.12 8.64
C LEU A 564 -1.10 7.29 8.74
N GLY A 565 -0.61 8.48 9.14
CA GLY A 565 0.81 8.75 9.32
C GLY A 565 1.44 7.97 10.46
N SER A 566 0.74 7.86 11.60
CA SER A 566 1.22 7.02 12.71
C SER A 566 1.26 5.53 12.33
N LEU A 567 0.29 5.02 11.55
CA LEU A 567 0.34 3.67 11.00
C LEU A 567 1.52 3.48 10.02
N ALA A 568 1.78 4.45 9.12
CA ALA A 568 2.87 4.38 8.14
C ALA A 568 4.27 4.43 8.80
N MET A 569 4.42 5.15 9.91
CA MET A 569 5.65 5.15 10.72
C MET A 569 5.87 3.81 11.44
N VAL A 570 4.79 3.13 11.85
CA VAL A 570 4.86 1.81 12.50
C VAL A 570 5.08 0.68 11.48
N ILE A 571 4.46 0.76 10.30
CA ILE A 571 4.59 -0.25 9.24
C ILE A 571 5.06 0.45 7.96
N GLU A 572 6.38 0.44 7.73
CA GLU A 572 7.00 1.01 6.52
C GLU A 572 6.41 0.44 5.22
N GLY A 573 5.95 -0.82 5.24
CA GLY A 573 5.23 -1.41 4.11
C GLY A 573 3.98 -0.63 3.68
N LEU A 574 3.37 0.17 4.58
CA LEU A 574 2.11 0.89 4.38
C LEU A 574 2.26 2.37 4.01
N LYS A 575 3.49 2.86 3.73
CA LYS A 575 3.73 4.25 3.27
C LYS A 575 2.82 4.70 2.13
N TYR A 576 2.59 3.81 1.15
CA TYR A 576 1.70 4.03 -0.01
C TYR A 576 0.24 4.38 0.33
N LEU A 577 -0.23 4.14 1.56
CA LEU A 577 -1.55 4.58 2.01
C LEU A 577 -1.56 6.07 2.44
N TRP A 578 -0.41 6.57 2.90
CA TRP A 578 -0.28 7.89 3.52
C TRP A 578 0.29 8.94 2.57
N THR A 579 1.34 8.61 1.80
CA THR A 579 1.99 9.56 0.87
C THR A 579 1.02 10.22 -0.11
N PRO A 580 0.07 9.51 -0.78
CA PRO A 580 -0.91 10.13 -1.67
C PRO A 580 -1.80 11.16 -0.97
N TYR A 581 -2.17 10.85 0.28
CA TYR A 581 -3.00 11.68 1.13
C TYR A 581 -2.24 12.93 1.60
N VAL A 582 -0.93 12.81 1.85
CA VAL A 582 -0.04 13.95 2.12
C VAL A 582 0.13 14.83 0.88
N CYS A 583 0.32 14.26 -0.32
CA CYS A 583 0.38 15.05 -1.57
C CYS A 583 -0.90 15.88 -1.77
N MET A 584 -2.06 15.28 -1.54
CA MET A 584 -3.38 15.93 -1.60
C MET A 584 -3.52 17.06 -0.57
N LEU A 585 -3.17 16.80 0.70
CA LEU A 585 -3.32 17.79 1.77
C LEU A 585 -2.29 18.92 1.70
N ALA A 586 -1.06 18.64 1.24
CA ALA A 586 -0.08 19.68 0.95
C ALA A 586 -0.59 20.61 -0.18
N ALA A 587 -1.23 20.06 -1.21
CA ALA A 587 -1.73 20.85 -2.33
C ALA A 587 -2.91 21.73 -1.92
N PHE A 588 -3.87 21.20 -1.14
CA PHE A 588 -4.87 22.00 -0.43
C PHE A 588 -4.21 23.09 0.45
N GLY A 589 -3.13 22.74 1.14
CA GLY A 589 -2.33 23.60 2.00
C GLY A 589 -1.85 24.88 1.31
N VAL A 590 -1.19 24.75 0.16
CA VAL A 590 -0.64 25.90 -0.59
C VAL A 590 -1.73 26.63 -1.40
N CYS A 591 -2.76 25.91 -1.88
CA CYS A 591 -3.73 26.46 -2.83
C CYS A 591 -4.99 27.08 -2.19
N SER A 592 -5.22 26.96 -0.88
CA SER A 592 -6.42 27.55 -0.25
C SER A 592 -6.16 28.98 0.27
N PRO A 593 -6.94 29.99 -0.15
CA PRO A 593 -6.78 31.37 0.35
C PRO A 593 -7.14 31.49 1.83
N GLU A 594 -7.93 30.56 2.38
CA GLU A 594 -8.28 30.50 3.80
C GLU A 594 -7.06 30.24 4.68
N LEU A 595 -6.17 29.32 4.28
CA LEU A 595 -4.93 29.05 5.02
C LEU A 595 -3.97 30.24 5.02
N TRP A 596 -3.79 30.89 3.85
CA TRP A 596 -3.02 32.13 3.75
C TRP A 596 -3.59 33.24 4.66
N MET A 597 -4.92 33.38 4.74
CA MET A 597 -5.57 34.33 5.66
C MET A 597 -5.29 34.03 7.14
N THR A 598 -5.29 32.77 7.57
CA THR A 598 -4.86 32.41 8.94
C THR A 598 -3.37 32.62 9.16
N LEU A 599 -2.52 32.34 8.16
CA LEU A 599 -1.08 32.56 8.23
C LEU A 599 -0.75 34.05 8.44
N PHE A 600 -1.39 34.96 7.70
CA PHE A 600 -1.17 36.41 7.86
C PHE A 600 -1.70 36.95 9.18
N LYS A 601 -2.81 36.39 9.72
CA LYS A 601 -3.26 36.69 11.08
C LYS A 601 -2.23 36.27 12.13
N TRP A 602 -1.71 35.04 12.02
CA TRP A 602 -0.72 34.48 12.96
C TRP A 602 0.61 35.26 12.92
N LEU A 603 1.09 35.60 11.72
CA LEU A 603 2.26 36.47 11.49
C LEU A 603 1.99 37.97 11.80
N ARG A 604 0.79 38.34 12.24
CA ARG A 604 0.36 39.72 12.56
C ARG A 604 0.58 40.74 11.41
N LEU A 605 0.53 40.28 10.16
CA LEU A 605 0.82 41.07 8.97
C LEU A 605 -0.32 42.05 8.63
N ARG A 606 -0.26 43.27 9.19
CA ARG A 606 -1.11 44.41 8.77
C ARG A 606 -0.77 44.84 7.34
N THR A 607 -1.46 44.25 6.38
CA THR A 607 -1.46 44.64 4.96
C THR A 607 -2.82 45.23 4.58
N VAL A 608 -2.86 46.09 3.55
CA VAL A 608 -4.04 46.93 3.25
C VAL A 608 -5.25 46.09 2.78
N HIS A 609 -5.03 45.01 2.03
CA HIS A 609 -6.07 44.05 1.64
C HIS A 609 -5.57 42.60 1.80
N PRO A 610 -5.63 42.00 3.00
CA PRO A 610 -5.09 40.66 3.24
C PRO A 610 -5.85 39.59 2.44
N VAL A 611 -7.15 39.78 2.18
CA VAL A 611 -7.99 38.87 1.37
C VAL A 611 -7.52 38.83 -0.09
N LEU A 612 -7.20 39.99 -0.68
CA LEU A 612 -6.70 40.08 -2.05
C LEU A 612 -5.29 39.48 -2.15
N LEU A 613 -4.43 39.76 -1.18
CA LEU A 613 -3.09 39.19 -1.08
C LEU A 613 -3.13 37.66 -0.94
N ALA A 614 -4.01 37.12 -0.09
CA ALA A 614 -4.22 35.69 0.07
C ALA A 614 -4.75 35.03 -1.21
N LEU A 615 -5.69 35.68 -1.92
CA LEU A 615 -6.19 35.19 -3.19
C LEU A 615 -5.08 35.14 -4.26
N ILE A 616 -4.29 36.22 -4.40
CA ILE A 616 -3.16 36.30 -5.32
C ILE A 616 -2.14 35.20 -5.01
N LEU A 617 -1.73 35.04 -3.75
CA LEU A 617 -0.72 34.03 -3.36
C LEU A 617 -1.24 32.60 -3.49
N SER A 618 -2.53 32.34 -3.23
CA SER A 618 -3.17 31.03 -3.44
C SER A 618 -3.22 30.57 -4.90
N MET A 619 -2.96 31.47 -5.85
CA MET A 619 -2.80 31.15 -7.28
C MET A 619 -1.33 31.25 -7.71
N ALA A 620 -0.65 32.34 -7.35
CA ALA A 620 0.75 32.59 -7.75
C ALA A 620 1.71 31.53 -7.21
N VAL A 621 1.65 31.19 -5.91
CA VAL A 621 2.60 30.23 -5.31
C VAL A 621 2.44 28.83 -5.93
N PRO A 622 1.22 28.26 -6.07
CA PRO A 622 1.04 27.00 -6.81
C PRO A 622 1.47 27.05 -8.28
N THR A 623 1.24 28.15 -9.02
CA THR A 623 1.74 28.25 -10.41
C THR A 623 3.26 28.28 -10.50
N ILE A 624 3.95 29.01 -9.61
CA ILE A 624 5.42 29.06 -9.55
C ILE A 624 5.99 27.70 -9.18
N ILE A 625 5.39 27.00 -8.21
CA ILE A 625 5.77 25.62 -7.85
C ILE A 625 5.52 24.69 -9.04
N GLY A 626 4.35 24.71 -9.66
CA GLY A 626 4.01 23.87 -10.81
C GLY A 626 4.97 24.06 -11.99
N LEU A 627 5.31 25.31 -12.34
CA LEU A 627 6.28 25.62 -13.39
C LEU A 627 7.71 25.19 -13.01
N SER A 628 8.09 25.27 -11.74
CA SER A 628 9.40 24.81 -11.25
C SER A 628 9.52 23.28 -11.28
N LEU A 629 8.49 22.58 -10.80
CA LEU A 629 8.40 21.11 -10.84
C LEU A 629 8.36 20.61 -12.28
N TRP A 630 7.62 21.28 -13.17
CA TRP A 630 7.64 20.98 -14.61
C TRP A 630 9.06 21.14 -15.16
N LYS A 631 9.72 22.27 -14.94
CA LYS A 631 11.07 22.54 -15.45
C LYS A 631 12.12 21.54 -14.94
N GLU A 632 12.03 21.07 -13.70
CA GLU A 632 13.02 20.16 -13.12
C GLU A 632 12.69 18.66 -13.35
N PHE A 633 11.45 18.25 -13.14
CA PHE A 633 11.06 16.83 -13.16
C PHE A 633 10.50 16.35 -14.50
N PHE A 634 9.89 17.19 -15.33
CA PHE A 634 9.42 16.76 -16.65
C PHE A 634 10.56 16.25 -17.54
N PRO A 635 11.75 16.89 -17.61
CA PRO A 635 12.89 16.33 -18.35
C PRO A 635 13.34 14.97 -17.82
N ARG A 636 13.38 14.78 -16.49
CA ARG A 636 13.77 13.50 -15.85
C ARG A 636 12.77 12.39 -16.19
N LEU A 637 11.47 12.68 -16.05
CA LEU A 637 10.39 11.75 -16.37
C LEU A 637 10.41 11.38 -17.86
N MET A 638 10.68 12.34 -18.75
CA MET A 638 10.82 12.07 -20.18
C MET A 638 12.07 11.26 -20.51
N THR A 639 13.22 11.47 -19.83
CA THR A 639 14.39 10.61 -20.02
C THR A 639 14.13 9.18 -19.54
N GLU A 640 13.44 8.98 -18.42
CA GLU A 640 13.04 7.65 -17.92
C GLU A 640 12.03 6.94 -18.86
N LEU A 641 11.19 7.69 -19.58
CA LEU A 641 10.27 7.16 -20.60
C LEU A 641 10.92 6.93 -21.97
N MET A 642 12.08 7.52 -22.22
CA MET A 642 12.89 7.34 -23.44
C MET A 642 13.97 6.27 -23.27
N GLU A 643 14.44 6.02 -22.05
CA GLU A 643 15.40 4.97 -21.72
C GLU A 643 14.72 3.60 -21.78
N LEU A 644 15.04 2.82 -22.82
CA LEU A 644 14.60 1.43 -22.97
C LEU A 644 15.34 0.54 -21.97
N GLN A 645 14.77 0.36 -20.79
CA GLN A 645 15.26 -0.60 -19.80
C GLN A 645 14.86 -2.02 -20.23
N GLU A 646 15.78 -2.76 -20.84
CA GLU A 646 15.54 -4.16 -21.23
C GLU A 646 15.49 -5.09 -20.00
N PHE A 647 14.29 -5.27 -19.42
CA PHE A 647 14.05 -6.31 -18.41
C PHE A 647 14.13 -7.71 -19.06
N TYR A 648 15.32 -8.30 -19.19
CA TYR A 648 15.49 -9.64 -19.76
C TYR A 648 16.09 -10.60 -18.73
N ASP A 649 15.32 -11.63 -18.37
CA ASP A 649 15.70 -12.71 -17.46
C ASP A 649 15.76 -14.05 -18.23
N PRO A 650 16.90 -14.35 -18.89
CA PRO A 650 17.06 -15.58 -19.64
C PRO A 650 17.08 -16.82 -18.74
N ASP A 651 17.59 -16.72 -17.50
CA ASP A 651 17.66 -17.86 -16.58
C ASP A 651 16.25 -18.37 -16.22
N THR A 652 15.28 -17.46 -16.01
CA THR A 652 13.88 -17.86 -15.76
C THR A 652 13.19 -18.35 -17.03
N VAL A 653 13.40 -17.70 -18.19
CA VAL A 653 12.82 -18.15 -19.48
C VAL A 653 13.30 -19.56 -19.84
N GLU A 654 14.59 -19.85 -19.66
CA GLU A 654 15.17 -21.15 -19.93
C GLU A 654 14.64 -22.22 -18.96
N LEU A 655 14.55 -21.90 -17.65
CA LEU A 655 13.96 -22.79 -16.64
C LEU A 655 12.50 -23.16 -16.99
N MET A 656 11.65 -22.17 -17.28
CA MET A 656 10.24 -22.43 -17.61
C MET A 656 10.11 -23.23 -18.92
N THR A 657 10.98 -22.98 -19.89
CA THR A 657 11.06 -23.74 -21.14
C THR A 657 11.51 -25.18 -20.92
N TRP A 658 12.48 -25.40 -20.02
CA TRP A 658 12.91 -26.73 -19.60
C TRP A 658 11.78 -27.51 -18.92
N ILE A 659 11.06 -26.89 -17.97
CA ILE A 659 9.89 -27.51 -17.32
C ILE A 659 8.85 -27.93 -18.36
N LYS A 660 8.43 -27.02 -19.25
CA LYS A 660 7.44 -27.31 -20.31
C LYS A 660 7.85 -28.45 -21.26
N ARG A 661 9.16 -28.68 -21.46
CA ARG A 661 9.68 -29.67 -22.43
C ARG A 661 10.08 -31.01 -21.81
N GLN A 662 10.48 -31.05 -20.54
CA GLN A 662 11.09 -32.24 -19.92
C GLN A 662 10.39 -32.73 -18.63
N ALA A 663 9.51 -31.94 -18.02
CA ALA A 663 8.80 -32.37 -16.81
C ALA A 663 7.56 -33.22 -17.16
N PRO A 664 7.33 -34.37 -16.49
CA PRO A 664 6.08 -35.10 -16.60
C PRO A 664 4.88 -34.23 -16.20
N VAL A 665 3.74 -34.35 -16.88
CA VAL A 665 2.54 -33.51 -16.66
C VAL A 665 2.00 -33.61 -15.22
N ALA A 666 2.16 -34.76 -14.57
CA ALA A 666 1.75 -34.98 -13.18
C ALA A 666 2.82 -34.61 -12.13
N ALA A 667 3.92 -33.96 -12.52
CA ALA A 667 5.02 -33.63 -11.61
C ALA A 667 4.67 -32.47 -10.66
N VAL A 668 5.10 -32.61 -9.40
CA VAL A 668 4.98 -31.58 -8.37
C VAL A 668 6.33 -30.89 -8.15
N PHE A 669 6.34 -29.56 -8.23
CA PHE A 669 7.53 -28.73 -7.99
C PHE A 669 7.57 -28.13 -6.57
N ALA A 670 8.78 -28.00 -6.02
CA ALA A 670 9.06 -27.32 -4.75
C ALA A 670 10.22 -26.32 -4.89
N GLY A 671 10.16 -25.21 -4.15
CA GLY A 671 11.14 -24.12 -4.14
C GLY A 671 10.60 -22.92 -3.36
N SER A 672 11.10 -21.70 -3.60
CA SER A 672 10.48 -20.51 -2.98
C SER A 672 9.02 -20.34 -3.40
N PRO A 673 8.11 -19.89 -2.50
CA PRO A 673 6.73 -19.58 -2.87
C PRO A 673 6.61 -18.54 -4.00
N GLN A 674 7.57 -17.61 -4.09
CA GLN A 674 7.63 -16.61 -5.15
C GLN A 674 7.85 -17.26 -6.53
N LEU A 675 8.81 -18.17 -6.64
CA LEU A 675 9.07 -18.93 -7.87
C LEU A 675 7.95 -19.92 -8.18
N MET A 676 7.34 -20.56 -7.16
CA MET A 676 6.17 -21.43 -7.38
C MET A 676 5.00 -20.66 -7.99
N GLY A 677 4.82 -19.37 -7.65
CA GLY A 677 3.87 -18.49 -8.30
C GLY A 677 4.10 -18.38 -9.81
N ALA A 678 5.33 -18.06 -10.21
CA ALA A 678 5.71 -17.96 -11.61
C ALA A 678 5.59 -19.30 -12.35
N ILE A 679 5.98 -20.43 -11.75
CA ILE A 679 5.83 -21.77 -12.35
C ILE A 679 4.36 -22.10 -12.57
N LYS A 680 3.49 -21.84 -11.58
CA LYS A 680 2.06 -22.15 -11.70
C LYS A 680 1.39 -21.34 -12.81
N LEU A 681 1.74 -20.06 -12.97
CA LEU A 681 1.29 -19.24 -14.10
C LEU A 681 1.86 -19.77 -15.43
N CYS A 682 3.19 -19.72 -15.57
CA CYS A 682 3.86 -19.91 -16.84
C CYS A 682 3.64 -21.30 -17.41
N THR A 683 3.60 -22.33 -16.55
CA THR A 683 3.52 -23.74 -16.97
C THR A 683 2.13 -24.35 -16.73
N GLY A 684 1.46 -23.99 -15.63
CA GLY A 684 0.25 -24.66 -15.15
C GLY A 684 0.47 -25.82 -14.18
N TRP A 685 1.72 -26.29 -13.98
CA TRP A 685 2.05 -27.45 -13.15
C TRP A 685 1.66 -27.29 -11.67
N MET A 686 1.58 -28.41 -10.97
CA MET A 686 1.26 -28.45 -9.54
C MET A 686 2.47 -28.07 -8.68
N VAL A 687 2.26 -27.28 -7.64
CA VAL A 687 3.31 -26.77 -6.76
C VAL A 687 3.11 -27.19 -5.31
N THR A 688 4.19 -27.27 -4.53
CA THR A 688 4.09 -27.56 -3.09
C THR A 688 3.80 -26.33 -2.22
N SER A 689 4.02 -25.12 -2.72
CA SER A 689 3.86 -23.86 -1.97
C SER A 689 3.20 -22.79 -2.83
N LEU A 690 2.57 -21.84 -2.15
CA LEU A 690 2.02 -20.61 -2.74
C LEU A 690 2.44 -19.42 -1.86
N PRO A 691 2.61 -18.21 -2.40
CA PRO A 691 3.00 -17.03 -1.63
C PRO A 691 1.89 -16.50 -0.69
N LEU A 692 0.87 -17.31 -0.37
CA LEU A 692 -0.11 -17.01 0.66
C LEU A 692 0.49 -17.18 2.07
N TYR A 693 0.25 -16.17 2.92
CA TYR A 693 0.67 -16.16 4.32
C TYR A 693 -0.50 -16.08 5.32
N ASN A 694 -1.74 -15.89 4.84
CA ASN A 694 -2.94 -15.75 5.68
C ASN A 694 -3.52 -17.08 6.17
N ASP A 695 -3.26 -18.19 5.47
CA ASP A 695 -3.67 -19.55 5.86
C ASP A 695 -2.56 -20.17 6.72
N ASP A 696 -2.88 -20.42 7.99
CA ASP A 696 -1.99 -20.97 9.02
C ASP A 696 -1.17 -22.20 8.54
N ASP A 697 -1.80 -23.05 7.74
CA ASP A 697 -1.24 -24.34 7.31
C ASP A 697 -0.41 -24.18 6.02
N LEU A 698 -0.79 -23.26 5.12
CA LEU A 698 0.05 -22.83 4.00
C LEU A 698 1.28 -22.05 4.47
N LEU A 699 1.16 -21.19 5.48
CA LEU A 699 2.29 -20.48 6.10
C LEU A 699 3.29 -21.48 6.71
N LYS A 700 2.79 -22.46 7.49
CA LYS A 700 3.60 -23.55 8.05
C LYS A 700 4.23 -24.42 6.95
N ARG A 701 3.51 -24.67 5.85
CA ARG A 701 4.03 -25.41 4.69
C ARG A 701 5.15 -24.66 3.98
N ASN A 702 4.99 -23.35 3.80
CA ASN A 702 6.04 -22.46 3.29
C ASN A 702 7.27 -22.48 4.22
N GLU A 703 7.09 -22.34 5.54
CA GLU A 703 8.18 -22.43 6.54
C GLU A 703 8.96 -23.76 6.44
N ASN A 704 8.26 -24.88 6.21
CA ASN A 704 8.89 -26.19 5.99
C ASN A 704 9.66 -26.26 4.66
N ILE A 705 9.12 -25.73 3.57
CA ILE A 705 9.77 -25.78 2.25
C ILE A 705 10.99 -24.84 2.22
N TYR A 706 10.94 -23.69 2.88
CA TYR A 706 12.10 -22.79 3.03
C TYR A 706 13.29 -23.43 3.79
N GLN A 707 13.10 -24.55 4.51
CA GLN A 707 14.20 -25.25 5.21
C GLN A 707 15.32 -25.71 4.26
N ILE A 708 15.10 -25.78 2.94
CA ILE A 708 16.17 -26.02 1.95
C ILE A 708 17.30 -24.99 1.99
N TYR A 709 17.05 -23.80 2.55
CA TYR A 709 18.06 -22.75 2.75
C TYR A 709 18.69 -22.78 4.16
N SER A 710 18.35 -23.75 5.01
CA SER A 710 18.85 -23.90 6.39
C SER A 710 20.04 -24.87 6.52
N LYS A 711 20.70 -24.88 7.68
CA LYS A 711 21.73 -25.86 8.05
C LYS A 711 21.17 -27.22 8.55
N ARG A 712 20.45 -27.96 7.70
CA ARG A 712 19.84 -29.28 8.02
C ARG A 712 20.37 -30.41 7.14
N SER A 713 20.16 -31.66 7.58
CA SER A 713 20.60 -32.86 6.87
C SER A 713 19.83 -33.09 5.56
N ALA A 714 20.44 -33.82 4.61
CA ALA A 714 19.78 -34.23 3.38
C ALA A 714 18.50 -35.06 3.65
N GLU A 715 18.54 -35.93 4.66
CA GLU A 715 17.44 -36.80 5.06
C GLU A 715 16.25 -36.01 5.63
N ASP A 716 16.48 -34.99 6.45
CA ASP A 716 15.43 -34.12 6.99
C ASP A 716 14.69 -33.39 5.85
N ILE A 717 15.46 -32.81 4.93
CA ILE A 717 14.91 -32.07 3.78
C ILE A 717 14.18 -33.02 2.83
N TYR A 718 14.72 -34.22 2.59
CA TYR A 718 14.03 -35.26 1.81
C TYR A 718 12.70 -35.67 2.45
N LYS A 719 12.66 -35.91 3.77
CA LYS A 719 11.41 -36.21 4.51
C LYS A 719 10.38 -35.10 4.40
N ILE A 720 10.79 -33.82 4.50
CA ILE A 720 9.90 -32.68 4.31
C ILE A 720 9.33 -32.66 2.89
N LEU A 721 10.17 -32.75 1.86
CA LEU A 721 9.73 -32.64 0.46
C LEU A 721 8.85 -33.81 0.02
N THR A 722 9.18 -35.03 0.44
CA THR A 722 8.36 -36.23 0.18
C THR A 722 7.02 -36.21 0.91
N SER A 723 6.92 -35.59 2.11
CA SER A 723 5.64 -35.41 2.82
C SER A 723 4.63 -34.58 2.02
N TYR A 724 5.11 -33.66 1.16
CA TYR A 724 4.29 -32.88 0.23
C TYR A 724 4.22 -33.49 -1.19
N LYS A 725 4.72 -34.72 -1.38
CA LYS A 725 4.84 -35.42 -2.67
C LYS A 725 5.55 -34.60 -3.76
N ALA A 726 6.57 -33.82 -3.41
CA ALA A 726 7.41 -33.16 -4.41
C ALA A 726 8.16 -34.19 -5.27
N ASN A 727 8.23 -33.97 -6.59
CA ASN A 727 9.05 -34.76 -7.52
C ASN A 727 10.33 -34.03 -7.91
N TYR A 728 10.29 -32.69 -7.96
CA TYR A 728 11.42 -31.83 -8.28
C TYR A 728 11.56 -30.73 -7.24
N LEU A 729 12.81 -30.49 -6.84
CA LEU A 729 13.24 -29.39 -5.99
C LEU A 729 14.01 -28.37 -6.85
N ILE A 730 13.68 -27.09 -6.72
CA ILE A 730 14.42 -25.98 -7.32
C ILE A 730 15.07 -25.18 -6.19
N VAL A 731 16.37 -24.93 -6.34
CA VAL A 731 17.18 -24.15 -5.41
C VAL A 731 17.66 -22.89 -6.13
N GLU A 732 17.29 -21.73 -5.60
CA GLU A 732 17.69 -20.42 -6.13
C GLU A 732 19.05 -20.00 -5.57
N ASP A 733 19.97 -19.59 -6.46
CA ASP A 733 21.30 -19.15 -6.05
C ASP A 733 21.24 -17.85 -5.25
N ALA A 734 20.39 -16.89 -5.68
CA ALA A 734 20.22 -15.59 -5.04
C ALA A 734 19.87 -15.71 -3.55
N ILE A 735 18.93 -16.58 -3.17
CA ILE A 735 18.53 -16.79 -1.77
C ILE A 735 19.63 -17.55 -1.01
N CYS A 736 20.23 -18.58 -1.61
CA CYS A 736 21.29 -19.36 -0.99
C CYS A 736 22.53 -18.50 -0.66
N ASN A 737 22.96 -17.67 -1.61
CA ASN A 737 24.16 -16.84 -1.53
C ASN A 737 23.94 -15.44 -0.93
N GLU A 738 22.69 -14.93 -0.89
CA GLU A 738 22.25 -13.64 -0.31
C GLU A 738 23.25 -12.94 0.64
N VAL A 739 23.88 -11.87 0.16
CA VAL A 739 24.85 -11.04 0.91
C VAL A 739 24.17 -9.75 1.40
N GLY A 740 23.01 -9.89 2.05
CA GLY A 740 22.28 -8.78 2.65
C GLY A 740 23.11 -8.01 3.68
N THR A 741 22.91 -6.70 3.74
CA THR A 741 23.70 -5.75 4.57
C THR A 741 23.52 -5.93 6.07
N MET A 742 22.38 -6.48 6.52
CA MET A 742 22.07 -6.74 7.92
C MET A 742 22.17 -8.25 8.21
N ARG A 743 23.26 -8.68 8.87
CA ARG A 743 23.37 -10.05 9.42
C ARG A 743 22.27 -10.29 10.45
N GLY A 744 21.71 -11.49 10.47
CA GLY A 744 20.63 -11.89 11.38
C GLY A 744 19.22 -11.60 10.87
N CYS A 745 19.04 -10.79 9.83
CA CYS A 745 17.73 -10.45 9.25
C CYS A 745 17.43 -11.11 7.90
N ARG A 746 18.38 -11.87 7.34
CA ARG A 746 18.23 -12.61 6.07
C ARG A 746 17.39 -13.87 6.27
N VAL A 747 16.71 -14.35 5.22
CA VAL A 747 15.85 -15.56 5.30
C VAL A 747 16.62 -16.76 5.88
N LYS A 748 17.84 -17.00 5.40
CA LYS A 748 18.71 -18.10 5.86
C LYS A 748 19.26 -17.93 7.27
N ASP A 749 19.43 -16.69 7.74
CA ASP A 749 19.85 -16.43 9.13
C ASP A 749 18.69 -16.69 10.09
N LEU A 750 17.49 -16.22 9.73
CA LEU A 750 16.26 -16.37 10.52
C LEU A 750 15.80 -17.85 10.56
N LEU A 751 16.01 -18.62 9.49
CA LEU A 751 15.86 -20.08 9.49
C LEU A 751 16.87 -20.79 10.40
N ASP A 752 18.15 -20.38 10.38
CA ASP A 752 19.16 -20.99 11.26
C ASP A 752 18.87 -20.66 12.74
N ILE A 753 18.44 -19.44 13.06
CA ILE A 753 17.97 -19.04 14.39
C ILE A 753 16.74 -19.85 14.80
N ALA A 754 15.73 -20.00 13.92
CA ALA A 754 14.53 -20.77 14.20
C ALA A 754 14.80 -22.28 14.39
N ASN A 755 15.93 -22.81 13.91
CA ASN A 755 16.40 -24.16 14.19
C ASN A 755 17.35 -24.25 15.42
N GLY A 756 17.82 -23.13 15.98
CA GLY A 756 18.81 -23.10 17.06
C GLY A 756 20.27 -23.29 16.61
N HIS A 757 20.54 -23.11 15.31
CA HIS A 757 21.82 -23.39 14.64
C HIS A 757 22.79 -22.20 14.57
N VAL A 758 22.36 -21.03 15.05
CA VAL A 758 23.18 -19.85 15.40
C VAL A 758 22.43 -19.06 16.47
N VAL A 759 23.10 -18.70 17.57
CA VAL A 759 22.66 -17.63 18.49
C VAL A 759 23.85 -16.68 18.66
N CYS A 760 23.64 -15.40 18.35
CA CYS A 760 24.60 -14.33 18.61
C CYS A 760 23.96 -13.32 19.55
N GLU A 761 23.89 -13.68 20.83
CA GLU A 761 23.77 -12.71 21.92
C GLU A 761 25.17 -12.31 22.38
N GLU A 762 25.28 -11.15 23.03
CA GLU A 762 26.56 -10.57 23.48
C GLU A 762 27.10 -11.28 24.75
N GLY A 763 27.49 -12.55 24.59
CA GLY A 763 28.04 -13.39 25.67
C GLY A 763 27.87 -14.90 25.43
N ASP A 764 28.83 -15.50 24.73
CA ASP A 764 29.17 -16.94 24.74
C ASP A 764 28.04 -17.99 24.83
N LYS A 765 27.46 -18.33 23.66
CA LYS A 765 27.11 -19.73 23.29
C LYS A 765 26.78 -19.89 21.80
N LEU A 766 27.80 -20.19 20.98
CA LEU A 766 27.58 -20.54 19.58
C LEU A 766 27.26 -22.04 19.43
N THR A 767 25.99 -22.41 19.31
CA THR A 767 25.58 -23.76 18.89
C THR A 767 25.87 -23.97 17.40
N TYR A 768 27.03 -24.53 17.09
CA TYR A 768 27.36 -24.98 15.74
C TYR A 768 26.42 -26.11 15.29
N SER A 769 25.76 -25.96 14.13
CA SER A 769 25.08 -27.10 13.50
C SER A 769 26.09 -28.15 13.04
N LYS A 770 25.72 -29.42 13.17
CA LYS A 770 26.47 -30.57 12.63
C LYS A 770 26.52 -30.56 11.09
N TYR A 771 25.60 -29.85 10.43
CA TYR A 771 25.44 -29.87 8.98
C TYR A 771 25.77 -28.50 8.36
N GLY A 772 26.36 -28.53 7.16
CA GLY A 772 26.44 -27.36 6.29
C GLY A 772 25.05 -26.90 5.82
N ARG A 773 25.01 -25.81 5.04
CA ARG A 773 23.74 -25.28 4.51
C ARG A 773 23.29 -26.14 3.32
N PHE A 774 22.09 -26.72 3.37
CA PHE A 774 21.63 -27.69 2.38
C PHE A 774 21.79 -27.19 0.92
N CYS A 775 21.38 -25.95 0.63
CA CYS A 775 21.48 -25.34 -0.70
C CYS A 775 22.93 -25.16 -1.24
N HIS A 776 23.95 -25.24 -0.36
CA HIS A 776 25.37 -25.31 -0.74
C HIS A 776 25.83 -26.76 -0.89
N GLU A 777 25.61 -27.60 0.12
CA GLU A 777 26.07 -28.99 0.13
C GLU A 777 25.50 -29.82 -1.04
N VAL A 778 24.22 -29.61 -1.38
CA VAL A 778 23.54 -30.33 -2.47
C VAL A 778 24.14 -30.04 -3.86
N LYS A 779 24.93 -28.96 -4.02
CA LYS A 779 25.64 -28.65 -5.28
C LYS A 779 26.91 -29.47 -5.47
N ILE A 780 27.48 -29.99 -4.38
CA ILE A 780 28.78 -30.68 -4.33
C ILE A 780 28.67 -32.15 -4.78
N ASN A 781 27.45 -32.70 -4.91
CA ASN A 781 27.17 -34.05 -5.42
C ASN A 781 27.95 -35.18 -4.68
N TYR A 782 27.90 -35.20 -3.34
CA TYR A 782 28.49 -36.26 -2.52
C TYR A 782 27.45 -37.03 -1.69
N SER A 783 27.83 -38.18 -1.12
CA SER A 783 26.96 -38.98 -0.24
C SER A 783 26.74 -38.28 1.11
N PRO A 784 25.51 -38.19 1.65
CA PRO A 784 24.31 -38.91 1.21
C PRO A 784 23.40 -38.12 0.25
N TYR A 785 23.75 -36.89 -0.15
CA TYR A 785 22.87 -36.02 -0.95
C TYR A 785 22.47 -36.65 -2.29
N VAL A 786 23.42 -37.30 -2.98
CA VAL A 786 23.18 -37.95 -4.28
C VAL A 786 22.18 -39.12 -4.22
N ASN A 787 22.02 -39.76 -3.06
CA ASN A 787 21.07 -40.86 -2.88
C ASN A 787 19.63 -40.32 -2.88
N TYR A 788 19.41 -39.13 -2.32
CA TYR A 788 18.10 -38.47 -2.19
C TYR A 788 17.77 -37.54 -3.37
N PHE A 789 18.78 -36.90 -3.96
CA PHE A 789 18.63 -35.82 -4.93
C PHE A 789 19.57 -36.00 -6.13
N THR A 790 19.02 -36.02 -7.34
CA THR A 790 19.80 -36.08 -8.59
C THR A 790 19.60 -34.80 -9.38
N ARG A 791 20.67 -34.02 -9.62
CA ARG A 791 20.62 -32.79 -10.41
C ARG A 791 20.27 -33.10 -11.87
N VAL A 792 19.19 -32.51 -12.38
CA VAL A 792 18.66 -32.74 -13.74
C VAL A 792 18.77 -31.53 -14.65
N TYR A 793 18.79 -30.32 -14.08
CA TYR A 793 18.97 -29.07 -14.80
C TYR A 793 19.68 -28.05 -13.91
N TRP A 794 20.44 -27.14 -14.51
CA TRP A 794 21.04 -26.00 -13.83
C TRP A 794 21.33 -24.89 -14.84
N ASN A 795 21.20 -23.65 -14.41
CA ASN A 795 21.73 -22.46 -15.09
C ASN A 795 22.45 -21.57 -14.07
N ARG A 796 22.61 -20.27 -14.36
CA ARG A 796 23.33 -19.35 -13.47
C ARG A 796 22.56 -19.05 -12.17
N SER A 797 21.23 -19.02 -12.22
CA SER A 797 20.38 -18.60 -11.10
C SER A 797 19.62 -19.75 -10.43
N TYR A 798 19.37 -20.85 -11.13
CA TYR A 798 18.52 -21.95 -10.68
C TYR A 798 19.21 -23.32 -10.80
N PHE A 799 19.03 -24.16 -9.78
CA PHE A 799 19.50 -25.56 -9.77
C PHE A 799 18.31 -26.48 -9.49
N VAL A 800 18.02 -27.41 -10.40
CA VAL A 800 16.87 -28.33 -10.30
C VAL A 800 17.33 -29.75 -10.04
N TYR A 801 16.76 -30.34 -9.00
CA TYR A 801 17.03 -31.70 -8.54
C TYR A 801 15.75 -32.54 -8.61
N LYS A 802 15.84 -33.70 -9.26
CA LYS A 802 14.84 -34.76 -9.13
C LYS A 802 14.98 -35.39 -7.74
N ILE A 803 13.86 -35.62 -7.08
CA ILE A 803 13.78 -36.30 -5.78
C ILE A 803 13.66 -37.80 -6.04
N ASN A 804 14.56 -38.59 -5.49
CA ASN A 804 14.67 -40.02 -5.79
C ASN A 804 13.67 -40.83 -4.97
N THR A 805 12.75 -41.53 -5.64
CA THR A 805 11.70 -42.34 -4.99
C THR A 805 12.19 -43.67 -4.43
N VAL A 806 13.41 -44.09 -4.81
CA VAL A 806 14.08 -45.30 -4.30
C VAL A 806 15.46 -44.87 -3.80
N ILE A 807 15.71 -45.03 -2.50
CA ILE A 807 16.99 -44.69 -1.90
C ILE A 807 17.93 -45.88 -2.09
N SER A 808 18.73 -45.86 -3.15
CA SER A 808 19.81 -46.82 -3.35
C SER A 808 20.96 -46.51 -2.39
N PHE A 809 21.01 -47.21 -1.26
CA PHE A 809 22.20 -47.23 -0.40
C PHE A 809 23.29 -48.05 -1.09
N GLN A 810 24.10 -47.39 -1.93
CA GLN A 810 25.44 -47.90 -2.22
C GLN A 810 26.29 -47.66 -0.97
N SER A 811 26.78 -48.77 -0.41
CA SER A 811 27.61 -48.87 0.81
C SER A 811 29.09 -48.68 0.52
#